data_AF-A0AAV7XTT0-F1
#
_entry.id   AF-A0AAV7XTT0-F1
#
_cell.length_a   1.000
_cell.length_b   1.000
_cell.length_c   1.000
_cell.angle_alpha   90.00
_cell.angle_beta   90.00
_cell.angle_gamma   90.00
#
_symmetry.space_group_name_H-M   'P 1'
#
loop_
_entity.id
_entity.type
_entity.pdbx_description
1 polymer ?
#
loop_
_entity_poly.entity_id
_entity_poly.type
_entity_poly.pdbx_seq_one_letter_code
_entity_poly.pdbx_strand_id
1 'polypeptide(L)'
;MLLLLRSLALLAALDAVLADKGLGLGGPHPGLSPSGGVGSASAALGRCEEITIPMCRGIGYNLTSMPNELNHDTQDEAGLEVHQFWPLVEIRCSEDLKFFLCSLYAPICIPDYLQPLPACRSVCERARAGCAPLMHQYGFQWPERMNCDKLPEMGDPERLCMEQEGRSAAGAGSESGGMGVPGPGTPAGGPSLFPTAPPKCKPGKNGKGCASYPDRDRGGLGGPGPGDSGRDCACRCRRPLVPLERNSTWYNRNISVAGVENCAFPCRGVFFSQEEKDFAEVWISLWSGLCALSTFMTITTFLIDRQRFKYPERPIVFLSGCYLMVSVGYLIRVGLGHDEVACEGAMIRYSAHAHGPHALGAAHGQGQGPVACTIVFLLVYYFGMASSIWWVVLTLTWFLAAGLKWGNEAIAGYSQYFHLAAWLVPTVKTVAVLVTAGVDGDPVAGICYVGNQNADNLRVFVLAPLLLYLLLGMSFLVGGFVSLFRIRSVIKQQGGVGGRSKAYKLEKLMIRIGIFSVLYAVPATIVIGCHLYESSVFTDWMTPLACQCGATPATPQRPLYSVLMLKYFMALAVGITSGVWIWSGKTLDSWRRLWARLCGRRPPGGMGGMGTSCGGSVLIAKAHHHQSHQHSHPHLLPMPLPPHSAGVGSSLLSAPSVHVNPHGHGAPSVQSSLYLKQQPLSHV
;
A
#
# COMPACT_ATOMS: atom_id res chain seq x y z
N MET A 1 15.78 25.91 -9.69
CA MET A 1 16.36 26.48 -8.45
C MET A 1 15.30 26.65 -7.37
N LEU A 2 14.22 27.42 -7.55
CA LEU A 2 13.14 27.52 -6.53
C LEU A 2 12.45 26.19 -6.20
N LEU A 3 12.24 25.30 -7.17
CA LEU A 3 11.69 23.95 -6.91
C LEU A 3 12.69 23.04 -6.21
N LEU A 4 13.98 23.18 -6.50
CA LEU A 4 15.06 22.45 -5.84
C LEU A 4 15.25 22.96 -4.39
N LEU A 5 15.10 24.27 -4.17
CA LEU A 5 15.07 24.90 -2.85
C LEU A 5 13.79 24.53 -2.09
N ARG A 6 12.65 24.33 -2.76
CA ARG A 6 11.42 23.82 -2.14
C ARG A 6 11.51 22.34 -1.81
N SER A 7 12.16 21.52 -2.65
CA SER A 7 12.43 20.11 -2.37
C SER A 7 13.48 19.93 -1.28
N LEU A 8 14.52 20.77 -1.25
CA LEU A 8 15.50 20.84 -0.16
C LEU A 8 14.89 21.41 1.12
N ALA A 9 13.96 22.36 1.03
CA ALA A 9 13.18 22.83 2.17
C ALA A 9 12.17 21.78 2.65
N LEU A 10 11.66 20.92 1.76
CA LEU A 10 10.82 19.78 2.13
C LEU A 10 11.64 18.70 2.83
N LEU A 11 12.87 18.45 2.35
CA LEU A 11 13.84 17.55 3.00
C LEU A 11 14.31 18.12 4.35
N ALA A 12 14.61 19.41 4.43
CA ALA A 12 14.97 20.08 5.68
C ALA A 12 13.77 20.19 6.65
N ALA A 13 12.54 20.31 6.14
CA ALA A 13 11.32 20.21 6.95
C ALA A 13 11.08 18.78 7.43
N LEU A 14 11.44 17.76 6.63
CA LEU A 14 11.39 16.36 7.04
C LEU A 14 12.44 16.08 8.13
N ASP A 15 13.66 16.60 7.99
CA ASP A 15 14.72 16.52 9.00
C ASP A 15 14.35 17.28 10.28
N ALA A 16 13.67 18.44 10.16
CA ALA A 16 13.15 19.20 11.31
C ALA A 16 11.99 18.48 12.02
N VAL A 17 11.12 17.79 11.28
CA VAL A 17 10.03 16.96 11.83
C VAL A 17 10.58 15.68 12.48
N LEU A 18 11.71 15.15 11.99
CA LEU A 18 12.41 14.02 12.61
C LEU A 18 13.21 14.43 13.87
N ALA A 19 13.69 15.68 13.94
CA ALA A 19 14.37 16.22 15.12
C ALA A 19 13.43 16.57 16.28
N ASP A 20 12.12 16.72 16.04
CA ASP A 20 11.12 17.18 17.03
C ASP A 20 10.54 16.06 17.93
N LYS A 21 11.14 14.85 17.93
CA LYS A 21 10.71 13.73 18.79
C LYS A 21 11.50 13.58 20.10
N GLY A 22 12.34 14.55 20.45
CA GLY A 22 13.01 14.62 21.76
C GLY A 22 12.26 15.52 22.76
N LEU A 23 11.51 14.94 23.70
CA LEU A 23 10.73 15.64 24.74
C LEU A 23 11.60 16.48 25.71
N GLY A 24 11.12 17.69 26.04
CA GLY A 24 11.61 18.51 27.15
C GLY A 24 10.79 19.79 27.43
N LEU A 25 9.84 19.67 28.36
CA LEU A 25 9.14 20.65 29.24
C LEU A 25 9.42 22.17 29.14
N GLY A 26 8.33 22.97 29.14
CA GLY A 26 8.27 24.32 29.74
C GLY A 26 7.58 25.41 28.89
N GLY A 27 6.46 25.98 29.36
CA GLY A 27 5.76 27.16 28.75
C GLY A 27 6.56 28.48 28.87
N PRO A 28 5.97 29.68 28.64
CA PRO A 28 4.55 30.05 28.51
C PRO A 28 4.16 30.82 27.22
N HIS A 29 2.86 30.83 26.92
CA HIS A 29 2.23 31.66 25.89
C HIS A 29 2.20 33.16 26.25
N PRO A 30 2.38 34.08 25.28
CA PRO A 30 1.81 35.42 25.35
C PRO A 30 0.48 35.48 24.59
N GLY A 31 -0.48 36.17 25.20
CA GLY A 31 -1.88 36.18 24.79
C GLY A 31 -2.22 37.04 23.59
N LEU A 32 -3.48 36.90 23.18
CA LEU A 32 -4.28 37.91 22.52
C LEU A 32 -5.75 37.60 22.80
N SER A 33 -6.36 38.39 23.68
CA SER A 33 -7.81 38.61 23.67
C SER A 33 -8.21 39.37 22.40
N PRO A 34 -9.49 39.31 22.02
CA PRO A 34 -10.30 40.50 22.23
C PRO A 34 -11.66 40.21 22.88
N SER A 35 -11.88 40.92 23.98
CA SER A 35 -13.11 41.65 24.36
C SER A 35 -14.49 41.00 24.22
N GLY A 36 -15.15 40.86 25.37
CA GLY A 36 -16.31 41.70 25.67
C GLY A 36 -17.67 40.99 25.72
N GLY A 37 -18.14 40.68 26.93
CA GLY A 37 -19.51 40.25 27.18
C GLY A 37 -19.74 39.94 28.65
N VAL A 38 -19.92 41.00 29.46
CA VAL A 38 -20.41 40.88 30.84
C VAL A 38 -21.84 40.37 30.78
N GLY A 39 -22.07 39.14 31.21
CA GLY A 39 -23.37 38.50 31.29
C GLY A 39 -23.42 37.56 32.49
N SER A 40 -23.92 38.10 33.60
CA SER A 40 -24.48 37.44 34.78
C SER A 40 -24.31 35.91 34.90
N ALA A 41 -23.43 35.48 35.79
CA ALA A 41 -23.45 34.15 36.37
C ALA A 41 -24.65 34.04 37.32
N SER A 42 -25.80 33.63 36.78
CA SER A 42 -26.90 33.04 37.54
C SER A 42 -27.89 32.36 36.59
N ALA A 43 -28.03 31.05 36.76
CA ALA A 43 -29.16 30.22 36.36
C ALA A 43 -29.42 30.05 34.85
N ALA A 44 -28.66 29.14 34.21
CA ALA A 44 -29.28 28.26 33.23
C ALA A 44 -29.73 26.99 33.98
N LEU A 45 -31.03 26.91 34.27
CA LEU A 45 -31.67 25.64 34.63
C LEU A 45 -31.27 24.60 33.57
N GLY A 46 -30.61 23.52 33.99
CA GLY A 46 -30.13 22.45 33.14
C GLY A 46 -31.25 21.89 32.29
N ARG A 47 -31.25 22.23 30.99
CA ARG A 47 -32.15 21.57 30.04
C ARG A 47 -31.64 20.15 29.90
N CYS A 48 -32.47 19.19 30.30
CA CYS A 48 -32.25 17.82 29.93
C CYS A 48 -32.25 17.71 28.40
N GLU A 49 -31.23 17.06 27.87
CA GLU A 49 -31.09 16.76 26.46
C GLU A 49 -31.07 15.25 26.24
N GLU A 50 -31.48 14.80 25.06
CA GLU A 50 -31.50 13.38 24.73
C GLU A 50 -30.08 12.83 24.59
N ILE A 51 -29.85 11.60 25.05
CA ILE A 51 -28.55 10.96 24.96
C ILE A 51 -28.21 10.62 23.51
N THR A 52 -27.25 11.34 22.94
CA THR A 52 -26.78 11.13 21.57
C THR A 52 -25.62 10.14 21.51
N ILE A 53 -24.88 9.93 22.62
CA ILE A 53 -23.72 9.03 22.72
C ILE A 53 -24.13 7.58 22.39
N PRO A 54 -23.63 6.96 21.30
CA PRO A 54 -24.10 5.66 20.83
C PRO A 54 -24.03 4.54 21.87
N MET A 55 -22.98 4.49 22.69
CA MET A 55 -22.84 3.47 23.72
C MET A 55 -23.77 3.65 24.92
N CYS A 56 -24.26 4.87 25.16
CA CYS A 56 -25.10 5.19 26.32
C CYS A 56 -26.59 5.23 26.01
N ARG A 57 -27.00 4.87 24.78
CA ARG A 57 -28.40 4.68 24.45
C ARG A 57 -28.94 3.38 25.05
N GLY A 58 -30.17 3.44 25.57
CA GLY A 58 -30.90 2.27 26.06
C GLY A 58 -30.33 1.65 27.34
N ILE A 59 -29.73 2.47 28.21
CA ILE A 59 -29.14 2.03 29.50
C ILE A 59 -30.13 2.07 30.69
N GLY A 60 -31.35 2.55 30.47
CA GLY A 60 -32.40 2.68 31.50
C GLY A 60 -32.93 4.11 31.67
N TYR A 61 -32.26 5.10 31.10
CA TYR A 61 -32.73 6.48 30.98
C TYR A 61 -32.27 7.07 29.64
N ASN A 62 -32.96 8.11 29.17
CA ASN A 62 -32.75 8.70 27.84
C ASN A 62 -32.32 10.17 27.87
N LEU A 63 -32.32 10.80 29.04
CA LEU A 63 -32.05 12.22 29.22
C LEU A 63 -30.78 12.43 30.06
N THR A 64 -29.92 13.33 29.60
CA THR A 64 -28.68 13.75 30.27
C THR A 64 -28.62 15.28 30.38
N SER A 65 -27.73 15.81 31.21
CA SER A 65 -27.41 17.23 31.26
C SER A 65 -25.91 17.43 31.23
N MET A 66 -25.48 18.51 30.59
CA MET A 66 -24.08 18.93 30.51
C MET A 66 -23.92 20.32 31.16
N PRO A 67 -22.75 20.63 31.76
CA PRO A 67 -21.56 19.79 31.84
C PRO A 67 -21.69 18.63 32.82
N ASN A 68 -20.97 17.53 32.58
CA ASN A 68 -20.91 16.40 33.51
C ASN A 68 -19.85 16.62 34.62
N GLU A 69 -19.82 15.75 35.63
CA GLU A 69 -18.87 15.80 36.77
C GLU A 69 -17.39 15.63 36.34
N LEU A 70 -17.14 15.24 35.09
CA LEU A 70 -15.80 15.16 34.49
C LEU A 70 -15.41 16.43 33.71
N ASN A 71 -16.22 17.49 33.81
CA ASN A 71 -16.05 18.78 33.13
C ASN A 71 -16.08 18.72 31.60
N HIS A 72 -16.79 17.76 31.02
CA HIS A 72 -17.10 17.83 29.59
C HIS A 72 -18.27 18.78 29.38
N ASP A 73 -18.14 19.73 28.46
CA ASP A 73 -19.19 20.73 28.19
C ASP A 73 -20.26 20.21 27.22
N THR A 74 -19.95 19.16 26.47
CA THR A 74 -20.83 18.58 25.45
C THR A 74 -20.83 17.05 25.45
N GLN A 75 -21.91 16.43 24.99
CA GLN A 75 -21.99 14.98 24.83
C GLN A 75 -20.99 14.42 23.82
N ASP A 76 -20.59 15.18 22.80
CA ASP A 76 -19.60 14.73 21.81
C ASP A 76 -18.22 14.56 22.46
N GLU A 77 -17.84 15.48 23.34
CA GLU A 77 -16.60 15.42 24.10
C GLU A 77 -16.59 14.24 25.08
N ALA A 78 -17.66 14.08 25.86
CA ALA A 78 -17.85 12.94 26.76
C ALA A 78 -17.90 11.61 25.97
N GLY A 79 -18.50 11.62 24.78
CA GLY A 79 -18.62 10.50 23.86
C GLY A 79 -17.27 9.99 23.37
N LEU A 80 -16.39 10.90 22.96
CA LEU A 80 -15.03 10.57 22.53
C LEU A 80 -14.21 9.90 23.64
N GLU A 81 -14.40 10.34 24.89
CA GLU A 81 -13.67 9.77 26.02
C GLU A 81 -14.24 8.42 26.46
N VAL A 82 -15.56 8.32 26.65
CA VAL A 82 -16.20 7.07 27.09
C VAL A 82 -16.05 5.95 26.06
N HIS A 83 -15.94 6.29 24.77
CA HIS A 83 -15.72 5.32 23.69
C HIS A 83 -14.40 4.55 23.82
N GLN A 84 -13.42 5.06 24.57
CA GLN A 84 -12.17 4.34 24.86
C GLN A 84 -12.41 3.06 25.68
N PHE A 85 -13.53 2.98 26.41
CA PHE A 85 -13.91 1.82 27.20
C PHE A 85 -14.76 0.80 26.42
N TRP A 86 -15.10 1.07 25.14
CA TRP A 86 -15.92 0.18 24.30
C TRP A 86 -15.42 -1.27 24.27
N PRO A 87 -14.09 -1.55 24.16
CA PRO A 87 -13.60 -2.94 24.17
C PRO A 87 -13.94 -3.69 25.46
N LEU A 88 -13.95 -3.03 26.62
CA LEU A 88 -14.30 -3.66 27.90
C LEU A 88 -15.80 -3.95 27.99
N VAL A 89 -16.63 -3.07 27.43
CA VAL A 89 -18.08 -3.26 27.32
C VAL A 89 -18.40 -4.44 26.39
N GLU A 90 -17.73 -4.55 25.25
CA GLU A 90 -17.95 -5.62 24.28
C GLU A 90 -17.46 -6.99 24.79
N ILE A 91 -16.33 -7.01 25.50
CA ILE A 91 -15.83 -8.21 26.19
C ILE A 91 -16.75 -8.64 27.34
N ARG A 92 -17.61 -7.74 27.83
CA ARG A 92 -18.54 -7.97 28.95
C ARG A 92 -17.83 -8.49 30.20
N CYS A 93 -16.69 -7.89 30.55
CA CYS A 93 -15.96 -8.23 31.79
C CYS A 93 -16.81 -8.01 33.04
N SER A 94 -17.77 -7.08 33.00
CA SER A 94 -18.84 -6.93 33.96
C SER A 94 -20.08 -6.41 33.25
N GLU A 95 -21.25 -6.94 33.60
CA GLU A 95 -22.52 -6.50 33.04
C GLU A 95 -22.95 -5.12 33.55
N ASP A 96 -22.41 -4.67 34.70
CA ASP A 96 -22.65 -3.33 35.25
C ASP A 96 -21.79 -2.24 34.58
N LEU A 97 -20.74 -2.61 33.83
CA LEU A 97 -19.75 -1.66 33.33
C LEU A 97 -20.39 -0.60 32.41
N LYS A 98 -21.25 -1.01 31.48
CA LYS A 98 -21.89 -0.11 30.52
C LYS A 98 -22.73 0.96 31.24
N PHE A 99 -23.56 0.53 32.18
CA PHE A 99 -24.39 1.42 32.99
C PHE A 99 -23.54 2.34 33.85
N PHE A 100 -22.50 1.81 34.51
CA PHE A 100 -21.60 2.58 35.35
C PHE A 100 -20.86 3.69 34.57
N LEU A 101 -20.26 3.36 33.42
CA LEU A 101 -19.58 4.33 32.58
C LEU A 101 -20.54 5.44 32.14
N CYS A 102 -21.72 5.07 31.64
CA CYS A 102 -22.67 6.06 31.18
C CYS A 102 -23.24 6.92 32.32
N SER A 103 -23.35 6.42 33.55
CA SER A 103 -23.75 7.23 34.71
C SER A 103 -22.74 8.33 35.07
N LEU A 104 -21.47 8.20 34.64
CA LEU A 104 -20.43 9.22 34.83
C LEU A 104 -20.35 10.19 33.64
N TYR A 105 -20.42 9.64 32.42
CA TYR A 105 -20.18 10.40 31.18
C TYR A 105 -21.43 11.06 30.62
N ALA A 106 -22.59 10.46 30.83
CA ALA A 106 -23.91 10.98 30.45
C ALA A 106 -24.87 10.79 31.66
N PRO A 107 -24.68 11.55 32.75
CA PRO A 107 -25.44 11.36 33.98
C PRO A 107 -26.94 11.61 33.74
N ILE A 108 -27.80 10.91 34.49
CA ILE A 108 -29.25 11.05 34.35
C ILE A 108 -29.70 12.50 34.63
N CYS A 109 -30.56 13.02 33.77
CA CYS A 109 -31.24 14.29 33.98
C CYS A 109 -32.74 14.09 34.15
N ILE A 110 -33.28 14.63 35.25
CA ILE A 110 -34.71 14.63 35.56
C ILE A 110 -35.14 16.10 35.61
N PRO A 111 -36.07 16.55 34.74
CA PRO A 111 -36.42 17.98 34.59
C PRO A 111 -36.80 18.72 35.88
N ASP A 112 -37.28 17.99 36.90
CA ASP A 112 -37.76 18.54 38.18
C ASP A 112 -36.86 18.17 39.39
N TYR A 113 -35.70 17.54 39.16
CA TYR A 113 -34.76 17.13 40.21
C TYR A 113 -33.34 17.63 39.88
N LEU A 114 -32.88 18.62 40.65
CA LEU A 114 -31.63 19.34 40.39
C LEU A 114 -30.41 18.75 41.12
N GLN A 115 -30.60 17.75 41.98
CA GLN A 115 -29.48 17.13 42.70
C GLN A 115 -28.82 16.04 41.83
N PRO A 116 -27.48 15.89 41.87
CA PRO A 116 -26.80 14.81 41.16
C PRO A 116 -27.23 13.44 41.69
N LEU A 117 -27.63 12.55 40.79
CA LEU A 117 -27.99 11.16 41.11
C LEU A 117 -26.96 10.20 40.50
N PRO A 118 -25.86 9.89 41.21
CA PRO A 118 -24.81 8.99 40.72
C PRO A 118 -25.19 7.52 40.87
N ALA A 119 -24.48 6.63 40.19
CA ALA A 119 -24.58 5.20 40.46
C ALA A 119 -24.15 4.84 41.89
N CYS A 120 -24.80 3.85 42.50
CA CYS A 120 -24.42 3.37 43.82
C CYS A 120 -23.01 2.76 43.83
N ARG A 121 -22.30 2.86 44.95
CA ARG A 121 -20.97 2.26 45.16
C ARG A 121 -20.91 0.79 44.77
N SER A 122 -21.95 0.02 45.07
CA SER A 122 -22.08 -1.40 44.71
C SER A 122 -21.98 -1.66 43.20
N VAL A 123 -22.53 -0.78 42.36
CA VAL A 123 -22.49 -0.88 40.89
C VAL A 123 -21.05 -0.69 40.40
N CYS A 124 -20.35 0.33 40.93
CA CYS A 124 -18.94 0.57 40.62
C CYS A 124 -18.06 -0.60 41.05
N GLU A 125 -18.27 -1.15 42.25
CA GLU A 125 -17.48 -2.27 42.75
C GLU A 125 -17.65 -3.53 41.91
N ARG A 126 -18.86 -3.83 41.44
CA ARG A 126 -19.09 -4.96 40.53
C ARG A 126 -18.47 -4.72 39.14
N ALA A 127 -18.50 -3.49 38.64
CA ALA A 127 -17.80 -3.13 37.40
C ALA A 127 -16.28 -3.28 37.56
N ARG A 128 -15.71 -2.76 38.66
CA ARG A 128 -14.30 -2.84 39.00
C ARG A 128 -13.84 -4.27 39.21
N ALA A 129 -14.59 -5.09 39.95
CA ALA A 129 -14.24 -6.48 40.23
C ALA A 129 -14.13 -7.33 38.95
N GLY A 130 -15.02 -7.11 37.98
CA GLY A 130 -14.97 -7.83 36.70
C GLY A 130 -13.90 -7.30 35.73
N CYS A 131 -13.70 -5.97 35.69
CA CYS A 131 -12.93 -5.34 34.63
C CYS A 131 -11.53 -4.86 35.05
N ALA A 132 -11.29 -4.52 36.32
CA ALA A 132 -9.98 -4.10 36.79
C ALA A 132 -8.88 -5.17 36.62
N PRO A 133 -9.12 -6.48 36.87
CA PRO A 133 -8.11 -7.51 36.60
C PRO A 133 -7.70 -7.55 35.12
N LEU A 134 -8.67 -7.36 34.21
CA LEU A 134 -8.43 -7.30 32.77
C LEU A 134 -7.65 -6.04 32.40
N MET A 135 -8.00 -4.89 32.97
CA MET A 135 -7.25 -3.64 32.78
C MET A 135 -5.80 -3.79 33.27
N HIS A 136 -5.59 -4.36 34.47
CA HIS A 136 -4.27 -4.60 35.03
C HIS A 136 -3.45 -5.56 34.17
N GLN A 137 -4.06 -6.58 33.58
CA GLN A 137 -3.40 -7.50 32.66
C GLN A 137 -2.82 -6.78 31.43
N TYR A 138 -3.46 -5.70 30.98
CA TYR A 138 -2.99 -4.87 29.86
C TYR A 138 -2.25 -3.60 30.32
N GLY A 139 -1.87 -3.51 31.60
CA GLY A 139 -1.05 -2.42 32.12
C GLY A 139 -1.82 -1.13 32.46
N PHE A 140 -3.15 -1.17 32.46
CA PHE A 140 -4.00 -0.06 32.87
C PHE A 140 -4.46 -0.25 34.32
N GLN A 141 -4.38 0.81 35.13
CA GLN A 141 -4.97 0.80 36.47
C GLN A 141 -6.42 1.28 36.38
N TRP A 142 -7.24 0.88 37.37
CA TRP A 142 -8.57 1.44 37.50
C TRP A 142 -8.47 2.98 37.70
N PRO A 143 -9.10 3.82 36.86
CA PRO A 143 -8.89 5.25 36.90
C PRO A 143 -9.32 5.88 38.23
N GLU A 144 -8.56 6.84 38.75
CA GLU A 144 -8.86 7.53 40.02
C GLU A 144 -10.19 8.31 39.98
N ARG A 145 -10.58 8.78 38.79
CA ARG A 145 -11.90 9.40 38.55
C ARG A 145 -13.07 8.41 38.61
N MET A 146 -12.81 7.11 38.54
CA MET A 146 -13.79 6.03 38.69
C MET A 146 -13.63 5.34 40.06
N ASN A 147 -12.92 5.95 41.01
CA ASN A 147 -12.73 5.38 42.33
C ASN A 147 -14.07 5.21 43.07
N CYS A 148 -14.45 3.97 43.36
CA CYS A 148 -15.74 3.62 43.93
C CYS A 148 -15.98 4.22 45.33
N ASP A 149 -14.91 4.54 46.07
CA ASP A 149 -15.01 5.16 47.39
C ASP A 149 -15.69 6.54 47.35
N LYS A 150 -15.66 7.21 46.19
CA LYS A 150 -16.28 8.54 45.99
C LYS A 150 -17.80 8.49 45.79
N LEU A 151 -18.37 7.30 45.62
CA LEU A 151 -19.80 7.10 45.36
C LEU A 151 -20.56 6.75 46.66
N PRO A 152 -21.82 7.19 46.78
CA PRO A 152 -22.69 6.88 47.92
C PRO A 152 -23.10 5.40 47.99
N GLU A 153 -23.42 4.94 49.19
CA GLU A 153 -23.97 3.60 49.44
C GLU A 153 -25.49 3.59 49.28
N MET A 154 -26.04 2.43 48.93
CA MET A 154 -27.48 2.27 48.79
C MET A 154 -28.17 2.39 50.15
N GLY A 155 -29.16 3.27 50.27
CA GLY A 155 -29.88 3.53 51.53
C GLY A 155 -29.26 4.63 52.40
N ASP A 156 -28.27 5.38 51.89
CA ASP A 156 -27.77 6.59 52.53
C ASP A 156 -28.86 7.67 52.62
N PRO A 157 -29.17 8.22 53.81
CA PRO A 157 -30.23 9.20 54.02
C PRO A 157 -29.93 10.60 53.45
N GLU A 158 -28.67 10.92 53.14
CA GLU A 158 -28.27 12.24 52.63
C GLU A 158 -27.96 12.25 51.12
N ARG A 159 -27.56 11.11 50.54
CA ARG A 159 -27.14 11.02 49.13
C ARG A 159 -27.78 9.84 48.41
N LEU A 160 -28.81 10.13 47.63
CA LEU A 160 -29.47 9.13 46.78
C LEU A 160 -28.54 8.62 45.68
N CYS A 161 -28.72 7.36 45.28
CA CYS A 161 -27.94 6.71 44.23
C CYS A 161 -28.78 5.73 43.41
N MET A 162 -28.37 5.47 42.18
CA MET A 162 -29.11 4.64 41.22
C MET A 162 -28.45 3.28 40.94
N GLU A 163 -29.29 2.26 40.72
CA GLU A 163 -28.93 0.92 40.24
C GLU A 163 -29.92 0.49 39.14
N GLN A 164 -29.51 -0.38 38.22
CA GLN A 164 -30.35 -0.84 37.12
C GLN A 164 -31.44 -1.82 37.61
N GLU A 165 -32.72 -1.54 37.29
CA GLU A 165 -33.86 -2.41 37.63
C GLU A 165 -33.68 -3.81 37.04
N GLY A 166 -33.68 -4.83 37.92
CA GLY A 166 -33.44 -6.23 37.58
C GLY A 166 -32.29 -6.91 38.35
N ARG A 167 -31.40 -6.13 38.98
CA ARG A 167 -30.28 -6.65 39.81
C ARG A 167 -30.52 -6.60 41.32
N SER A 168 -31.39 -5.71 41.78
CA SER A 168 -31.68 -5.52 43.20
C SER A 168 -32.39 -6.73 43.86
N ALA A 169 -32.85 -7.72 43.07
CA ALA A 169 -33.49 -8.93 43.59
C ALA A 169 -32.52 -10.07 43.96
N ALA A 170 -31.22 -9.97 43.63
CA ALA A 170 -30.24 -11.02 43.91
C ALA A 170 -29.33 -10.74 45.13
N GLY A 171 -29.48 -9.58 45.79
CA GLY A 171 -28.54 -9.11 46.83
C GLY A 171 -29.14 -8.85 48.21
N ALA A 172 -30.44 -8.99 48.41
CA ALA A 172 -31.08 -8.76 49.71
C ALA A 172 -31.56 -10.08 50.32
N GLY A 173 -30.73 -10.68 51.18
CA GLY A 173 -31.14 -11.83 51.98
C GLY A 173 -29.98 -12.65 52.52
N SER A 174 -29.34 -12.16 53.59
CA SER A 174 -28.57 -13.03 54.48
C SER A 174 -28.98 -12.75 55.91
N GLU A 175 -29.88 -13.56 56.47
CA GLU A 175 -29.85 -13.88 57.89
C GLU A 175 -30.27 -15.35 58.14
N SER A 176 -29.67 -15.88 59.19
CA SER A 176 -29.63 -17.25 59.70
C SER A 176 -30.97 -17.93 60.00
N GLY A 177 -31.02 -19.25 59.83
CA GLY A 177 -31.99 -20.09 60.57
C GLY A 177 -32.27 -21.49 59.99
N GLY A 178 -31.72 -22.52 60.64
CA GLY A 178 -32.25 -23.87 60.89
C GLY A 178 -33.22 -24.62 59.95
N MET A 179 -32.88 -25.90 59.77
CA MET A 179 -33.73 -27.10 59.55
C MET A 179 -34.33 -27.40 58.16
N GLY A 180 -34.11 -28.65 57.69
CA GLY A 180 -35.13 -29.44 56.98
C GLY A 180 -34.80 -29.93 55.56
N VAL A 181 -34.26 -31.15 55.46
CA VAL A 181 -34.29 -32.09 54.30
C VAL A 181 -35.78 -32.46 53.99
N PRO A 182 -36.26 -32.83 52.77
CA PRO A 182 -35.68 -33.80 51.81
C PRO A 182 -35.76 -33.49 50.29
N GLY A 183 -34.97 -34.25 49.51
CA GLY A 183 -35.07 -34.39 48.03
C GLY A 183 -36.38 -35.09 47.58
N PRO A 184 -36.59 -35.43 46.29
CA PRO A 184 -35.67 -36.25 45.47
C PRO A 184 -35.63 -35.91 43.94
N GLY A 185 -34.76 -36.60 43.18
CA GLY A 185 -35.07 -36.95 41.78
C GLY A 185 -34.06 -36.58 40.68
N THR A 186 -33.02 -37.40 40.51
CA THR A 186 -32.37 -37.70 39.20
C THR A 186 -33.34 -38.49 38.29
N PRO A 187 -33.25 -38.46 36.93
CA PRO A 187 -32.09 -39.07 36.22
C PRO A 187 -31.69 -38.52 34.83
N ALA A 188 -30.43 -38.88 34.47
CA ALA A 188 -29.85 -39.20 33.15
C ALA A 188 -29.84 -38.11 32.05
N GLY A 189 -28.79 -37.91 31.24
CA GLY A 189 -27.51 -38.56 31.01
C GLY A 189 -26.94 -38.03 29.68
N GLY A 190 -25.61 -37.90 29.54
CA GLY A 190 -24.96 -37.54 28.27
C GLY A 190 -23.56 -36.90 28.46
N PRO A 191 -22.47 -37.43 27.86
CA PRO A 191 -21.10 -37.06 28.22
C PRO A 191 -20.44 -36.09 27.22
N SER A 192 -19.65 -35.14 27.72
CA SER A 192 -18.52 -34.52 27.00
C SER A 192 -17.53 -33.96 28.05
N LEU A 193 -16.40 -34.65 28.29
CA LEU A 193 -15.09 -34.43 27.67
C LEU A 193 -14.73 -32.94 27.50
N PHE A 194 -14.13 -32.31 28.52
CA PHE A 194 -12.92 -31.47 28.41
C PHE A 194 -12.29 -31.29 29.83
N PRO A 195 -10.96 -31.14 29.94
CA PRO A 195 -10.21 -31.36 31.19
C PRO A 195 -10.30 -30.19 32.18
N THR A 196 -10.34 -30.57 33.46
CA THR A 196 -10.30 -29.72 34.65
C THR A 196 -9.02 -28.89 34.76
N ALA A 197 -9.19 -27.66 35.26
CA ALA A 197 -8.17 -26.69 35.65
C ALA A 197 -7.05 -27.26 36.56
N PRO A 198 -5.84 -26.66 36.58
CA PRO A 198 -4.75 -27.09 37.45
C PRO A 198 -5.05 -26.74 38.92
N PRO A 199 -4.60 -27.57 39.89
CA PRO A 199 -4.86 -27.31 41.31
C PRO A 199 -4.00 -26.17 41.85
N LYS A 200 -4.64 -25.28 42.61
CA LYS A 200 -4.01 -24.24 43.43
C LYS A 200 -3.18 -24.88 44.56
N CYS A 201 -1.88 -24.63 44.60
CA CYS A 201 -1.05 -24.97 45.77
C CYS A 201 -1.34 -23.99 46.92
N LYS A 202 -1.70 -24.51 48.10
CA LYS A 202 -1.74 -23.75 49.36
C LYS A 202 -0.41 -23.86 50.10
N PRO A 203 0.11 -22.79 50.74
CA PRO A 203 1.37 -22.84 51.46
C PRO A 203 1.19 -23.46 52.85
N GLY A 204 1.70 -24.68 53.03
CA GLY A 204 1.84 -25.34 54.34
C GLY A 204 3.27 -25.25 54.85
N LYS A 205 3.44 -24.88 56.12
CA LYS A 205 4.72 -24.84 56.84
C LYS A 205 5.34 -26.24 56.87
N ASN A 206 6.38 -26.45 56.05
CA ASN A 206 7.59 -27.26 56.27
C ASN A 206 8.16 -27.62 54.89
N GLY A 207 9.23 -26.92 54.51
CA GLY A 207 9.87 -27.09 53.21
C GLY A 207 10.52 -28.46 53.07
N LYS A 208 10.18 -29.15 51.98
CA LYS A 208 11.02 -30.01 51.12
C LYS A 208 10.14 -30.70 50.08
N GLY A 209 10.41 -30.48 48.80
CA GLY A 209 9.96 -31.36 47.71
C GLY A 209 9.22 -30.67 46.57
N CYS A 210 9.97 -30.15 45.61
CA CYS A 210 9.67 -30.20 44.17
C CYS A 210 11.00 -30.01 43.44
N ALA A 211 11.69 -31.12 43.13
CA ALA A 211 12.90 -31.14 42.31
C ALA A 211 12.65 -31.96 41.03
N SER A 212 12.69 -31.21 39.92
CA SER A 212 13.18 -31.47 38.56
C SER A 212 13.54 -32.89 38.07
N TYR A 213 13.28 -33.15 36.78
CA TYR A 213 14.31 -33.68 35.86
C TYR A 213 14.17 -33.04 34.44
N PRO A 214 15.27 -32.86 33.68
CA PRO A 214 15.44 -31.84 32.65
C PRO A 214 15.40 -32.43 31.22
N ASP A 215 15.47 -31.55 30.21
CA ASP A 215 15.95 -31.94 28.89
C ASP A 215 17.04 -30.97 28.41
N ARG A 216 18.10 -31.56 27.85
CA ARG A 216 19.40 -30.96 27.57
C ARG A 216 19.79 -31.36 26.15
N ASP A 217 20.13 -30.37 25.31
CA ASP A 217 21.16 -30.36 24.26
C ASP A 217 20.75 -29.44 23.10
N ARG A 218 21.64 -28.87 22.27
CA ARG A 218 22.83 -28.01 22.44
C ARG A 218 23.21 -27.53 21.02
N GLY A 219 23.53 -26.25 20.88
CA GLY A 219 24.22 -25.62 19.72
C GLY A 219 23.66 -24.22 19.49
N GLY A 220 24.28 -23.11 19.94
CA GLY A 220 25.60 -22.55 19.60
C GLY A 220 25.35 -21.34 18.66
N LEU A 221 25.87 -20.12 18.80
CA LEU A 221 27.04 -19.52 19.45
C LEU A 221 26.84 -17.99 19.57
N GLY A 222 27.42 -17.36 20.61
CA GLY A 222 27.77 -15.93 20.62
C GLY A 222 27.67 -15.20 21.96
N GLY A 223 28.72 -15.28 22.80
CA GLY A 223 29.02 -14.28 23.84
C GLY A 223 30.24 -13.42 23.42
N PRO A 224 30.55 -12.29 24.11
CA PRO A 224 31.23 -12.43 25.42
C PRO A 224 30.92 -11.35 26.49
N GLY A 225 31.14 -11.72 27.76
CA GLY A 225 31.90 -10.89 28.71
C GLY A 225 31.12 -10.12 29.79
N PRO A 226 31.68 -9.95 31.00
CA PRO A 226 30.91 -9.79 32.23
C PRO A 226 30.76 -8.33 32.67
N GLY A 227 29.58 -8.00 33.20
CA GLY A 227 29.32 -6.78 33.94
C GLY A 227 28.42 -5.79 33.20
N ASP A 228 27.12 -6.10 33.12
CA ASP A 228 26.11 -5.07 33.35
C ASP A 228 24.79 -5.72 33.77
N SER A 229 24.12 -5.09 34.73
CA SER A 229 22.80 -5.43 35.22
C SER A 229 21.73 -5.04 34.20
N GLY A 230 21.74 -5.68 33.03
CA GLY A 230 20.68 -5.59 32.02
C GLY A 230 19.65 -6.70 32.23
N ARG A 231 18.37 -6.35 32.39
CA ARG A 231 17.28 -7.34 32.38
C ARG A 231 17.29 -8.04 31.02
N ASP A 232 17.58 -9.34 30.99
CA ASP A 232 17.51 -10.14 29.77
C ASP A 232 16.13 -9.99 29.11
N CYS A 233 16.09 -9.35 27.95
CA CYS A 233 14.84 -9.20 27.21
C CYS A 233 14.50 -10.54 26.54
N ALA A 234 13.54 -11.26 27.10
CA ALA A 234 13.11 -12.56 26.57
C ALA A 234 12.17 -12.38 25.37
N CYS A 235 12.71 -12.34 24.16
CA CYS A 235 11.95 -12.35 22.92
C CYS A 235 11.34 -13.74 22.66
N ARG A 236 10.03 -13.83 22.42
CA ARG A 236 9.32 -15.08 22.13
C ARG A 236 8.13 -14.84 21.20
N CYS A 237 7.83 -15.82 20.35
CA CYS A 237 6.64 -15.77 19.53
C CYS A 237 5.40 -15.98 20.41
N ARG A 238 4.61 -14.92 20.60
CA ARG A 238 3.37 -14.90 21.37
C ARG A 238 2.28 -14.22 20.55
N ARG A 239 1.01 -14.51 20.86
CA ARG A 239 -0.12 -13.77 20.28
C ARG A 239 0.11 -12.25 20.49
N PRO A 240 -0.10 -11.41 19.47
CA PRO A 240 -0.85 -11.68 18.22
C PRO A 240 -0.06 -12.34 17.08
N LEU A 241 1.24 -12.61 17.25
CA LEU A 241 2.04 -13.36 16.27
C LEU A 241 1.65 -14.85 16.25
N VAL A 242 1.88 -15.51 15.11
CA VAL A 242 1.51 -16.90 14.87
C VAL A 242 2.75 -17.79 15.05
N PRO A 243 2.83 -18.63 16.11
CA PRO A 243 3.94 -19.56 16.27
C PRO A 243 3.86 -20.69 15.25
N LEU A 244 5.00 -21.01 14.62
CA LEU A 244 5.10 -22.15 13.71
C LEU A 244 5.40 -23.41 14.53
N GLU A 245 4.42 -24.31 14.59
CA GLU A 245 4.55 -25.61 15.26
C GLU A 245 5.51 -26.55 14.51
N ARG A 246 6.14 -27.50 15.22
CA ARG A 246 7.09 -28.47 14.62
C ARG A 246 6.45 -29.39 13.56
N ASN A 247 5.13 -29.55 13.60
CA ASN A 247 4.36 -30.33 12.63
C ASN A 247 4.11 -29.57 11.32
N SER A 248 4.36 -28.25 11.29
CA SER A 248 4.11 -27.41 10.12
C SER A 248 5.24 -27.57 9.09
N THR A 249 4.87 -27.57 7.82
CA THR A 249 5.81 -27.54 6.68
C THR A 249 6.71 -26.32 6.67
N TRP A 250 6.36 -25.29 7.45
CA TRP A 250 7.06 -24.01 7.55
C TRP A 250 8.05 -23.93 8.71
N TYR A 251 8.12 -24.96 9.56
CA TYR A 251 9.09 -25.02 10.66
C TYR A 251 10.53 -25.11 10.12
N ASN A 252 11.44 -24.36 10.75
CA ASN A 252 12.87 -24.27 10.42
C ASN A 252 13.18 -23.78 8.99
N ARG A 253 12.27 -22.99 8.39
CA ARG A 253 12.45 -22.40 7.05
C ARG A 253 12.99 -20.97 7.05
N ASN A 254 13.73 -20.58 8.08
CA ASN A 254 14.30 -19.23 8.24
C ASN A 254 13.23 -18.10 8.19
N ILE A 255 12.00 -18.41 8.62
CA ILE A 255 10.96 -17.40 8.84
C ILE A 255 11.16 -16.84 10.23
N SER A 256 11.34 -15.52 10.32
CA SER A 256 11.50 -14.83 11.59
C SER A 256 10.78 -13.50 11.60
N VAL A 257 10.34 -13.09 12.78
CA VAL A 257 9.76 -11.77 13.05
C VAL A 257 10.59 -11.14 14.16
N ALA A 258 11.20 -9.99 13.88
CA ALA A 258 12.08 -9.28 14.81
C ALA A 258 13.17 -10.17 15.45
N GLY A 259 13.79 -11.04 14.64
CA GLY A 259 14.86 -11.95 15.09
C GLY A 259 14.38 -13.20 15.84
N VAL A 260 13.08 -13.38 16.05
CA VAL A 260 12.51 -14.62 16.62
C VAL A 260 12.18 -15.59 15.49
N GLU A 261 12.92 -16.69 15.42
CA GLU A 261 12.69 -17.77 14.46
C GLU A 261 11.38 -18.53 14.71
N ASN A 262 10.87 -19.19 13.65
CA ASN A 262 9.65 -19.99 13.70
C ASN A 262 8.44 -19.18 14.18
N CYS A 263 8.40 -17.90 13.80
CA CYS A 263 7.35 -16.96 14.16
C CYS A 263 6.87 -16.26 12.90
N ALA A 264 5.57 -16.26 12.66
CA ALA A 264 4.94 -15.67 11.49
C ALA A 264 4.05 -14.49 11.85
N PHE A 265 3.96 -13.54 10.92
CA PHE A 265 3.09 -12.38 11.04
C PHE A 265 1.65 -12.76 10.62
N PRO A 266 0.61 -12.33 11.37
CA PRO A 266 -0.77 -12.69 11.06
C PRO A 266 -1.24 -12.03 9.76
N CYS A 267 -2.13 -12.69 9.02
CA CYS A 267 -2.40 -12.28 7.65
C CYS A 267 -2.91 -10.83 7.53
N ARG A 268 -3.94 -10.47 8.30
CA ARG A 268 -4.51 -9.11 8.26
C ARG A 268 -3.73 -8.10 9.10
N GLY A 269 -2.55 -8.46 9.57
CA GLY A 269 -1.69 -7.63 10.41
C GLY A 269 -2.28 -7.26 11.77
N VAL A 270 -1.47 -6.55 12.57
CA VAL A 270 -1.77 -6.24 13.97
C VAL A 270 -1.92 -4.75 14.28
N PHE A 271 -1.44 -3.87 13.40
CA PHE A 271 -1.27 -2.45 13.71
C PHE A 271 -2.50 -1.58 13.43
N PHE A 272 -3.38 -2.03 12.54
CA PHE A 272 -4.50 -1.26 12.02
C PHE A 272 -5.83 -1.94 12.32
N SER A 273 -6.86 -1.12 12.52
CA SER A 273 -8.24 -1.57 12.75
C SER A 273 -8.85 -2.15 11.47
N GLN A 274 -10.05 -2.74 11.57
CA GLN A 274 -10.73 -3.26 10.40
C GLN A 274 -11.23 -2.12 9.49
N GLU A 275 -11.70 -1.02 10.06
CA GLU A 275 -12.18 0.16 9.34
C GLU A 275 -11.05 0.81 8.52
N GLU A 276 -9.83 0.89 9.09
CA GLU A 276 -8.65 1.38 8.39
C GLU A 276 -8.28 0.48 7.19
N LYS A 277 -8.46 -0.84 7.32
CA LYS A 277 -8.17 -1.79 6.23
C LYS A 277 -9.25 -1.72 5.14
N ASP A 278 -10.50 -1.55 5.52
CA ASP A 278 -11.62 -1.40 4.58
C ASP A 278 -11.48 -0.08 3.81
N PHE A 279 -11.08 1.01 4.48
CA PHE A 279 -10.74 2.25 3.78
C PHE A 279 -9.57 2.07 2.82
N ALA A 280 -8.50 1.38 3.24
CA ALA A 280 -7.35 1.12 2.38
C ALA A 280 -7.74 0.32 1.13
N GLU A 281 -8.67 -0.62 1.25
CA GLU A 281 -9.22 -1.37 0.13
C GLU A 281 -9.93 -0.46 -0.88
N VAL A 282 -10.87 0.37 -0.41
CA VAL A 282 -11.60 1.31 -1.27
C VAL A 282 -10.64 2.31 -1.92
N TRP A 283 -9.67 2.81 -1.15
CA TRP A 283 -8.67 3.76 -1.61
C TRP A 283 -7.80 3.20 -2.74
N ILE A 284 -7.21 2.02 -2.54
CA ILE A 284 -6.35 1.37 -3.54
C ILE A 284 -7.17 0.99 -4.77
N SER A 285 -8.41 0.51 -4.59
CA SER A 285 -9.31 0.13 -5.70
C SER A 285 -9.68 1.33 -6.57
N LEU A 286 -10.03 2.47 -5.95
CA LEU A 286 -10.37 3.70 -6.66
C LEU A 286 -9.20 4.20 -7.52
N TRP A 287 -8.02 4.34 -6.92
CA TRP A 287 -6.86 4.90 -7.61
C TRP A 287 -6.29 3.95 -8.67
N SER A 288 -6.34 2.64 -8.44
CA SER A 288 -5.93 1.65 -9.44
C SER A 288 -6.90 1.61 -10.61
N GLY A 289 -8.21 1.72 -10.37
CA GLY A 289 -9.22 1.85 -11.43
C GLY A 289 -9.03 3.10 -12.30
N LEU A 290 -8.80 4.27 -11.67
CA LEU A 290 -8.53 5.52 -12.39
C LEU A 290 -7.22 5.44 -13.19
N CYS A 291 -6.19 4.84 -12.62
CA CYS A 291 -4.91 4.62 -13.29
C CYS A 291 -5.07 3.68 -14.50
N ALA A 292 -5.77 2.56 -14.35
CA ALA A 292 -6.06 1.62 -15.42
C ALA A 292 -6.83 2.29 -16.57
N LEU A 293 -7.90 3.04 -16.28
CA LEU A 293 -8.69 3.74 -17.28
C LEU A 293 -7.86 4.77 -18.06
N SER A 294 -7.10 5.59 -17.32
CA SER A 294 -6.25 6.64 -17.89
C SER A 294 -5.14 6.08 -18.80
N THR A 295 -4.46 5.02 -18.34
CA THR A 295 -3.38 4.36 -19.09
C THR A 295 -3.92 3.57 -20.28
N PHE A 296 -5.06 2.89 -20.14
CA PHE A 296 -5.73 2.19 -21.24
C PHE A 296 -6.14 3.16 -22.37
N MET A 297 -6.69 4.33 -22.02
CA MET A 297 -7.00 5.38 -23.00
C MET A 297 -5.75 5.86 -23.73
N THR A 298 -4.62 5.96 -23.03
CA THR A 298 -3.32 6.37 -23.58
C THR A 298 -2.80 5.38 -24.60
N ILE A 299 -2.79 4.10 -24.26
CA ILE A 299 -2.36 3.01 -25.15
C ILE A 299 -3.28 2.93 -26.36
N THR A 300 -4.60 2.98 -26.16
CA THR A 300 -5.58 2.96 -27.25
C THR A 300 -5.37 4.13 -28.21
N THR A 301 -5.13 5.34 -27.69
CA THR A 301 -4.84 6.52 -28.50
C THR A 301 -3.57 6.33 -29.34
N PHE A 302 -2.53 5.70 -28.79
CA PHE A 302 -1.34 5.34 -29.53
C PHE A 302 -1.62 4.30 -30.62
N LEU A 303 -2.41 3.26 -30.33
CA LEU A 303 -2.75 2.21 -31.31
C LEU A 303 -3.55 2.76 -32.50
N ILE A 304 -4.42 3.76 -32.27
CA ILE A 304 -5.18 4.44 -33.32
C ILE A 304 -4.26 5.24 -34.25
N ASP A 305 -3.26 5.94 -33.69
CA ASP A 305 -2.34 6.77 -34.46
C ASP A 305 -0.89 6.58 -34.00
N ARG A 306 -0.26 5.51 -34.51
CA ARG A 306 1.12 5.13 -34.16
C ARG A 306 2.16 6.13 -34.66
N GLN A 307 1.84 6.91 -35.70
CA GLN A 307 2.78 7.86 -36.33
C GLN A 307 2.90 9.17 -35.54
N ARG A 308 1.92 9.45 -34.67
CA ARG A 308 1.86 10.65 -33.84
C ARG A 308 2.95 10.70 -32.77
N PHE A 309 3.33 9.57 -32.18
CA PHE A 309 4.23 9.50 -31.04
C PHE A 309 5.63 9.01 -31.45
N LYS A 310 6.42 9.95 -31.98
CA LYS A 310 7.84 9.72 -32.29
C LYS A 310 8.70 9.97 -31.04
N TYR A 311 9.94 9.49 -31.04
CA TYR A 311 10.91 9.97 -30.03
C TYR A 311 11.03 11.49 -30.13
N PRO A 312 11.17 12.22 -29.01
CA PRO A 312 11.36 11.76 -27.62
C PRO A 312 10.07 11.50 -26.82
N GLU A 313 8.87 11.60 -27.40
CA GLU A 313 7.59 11.40 -26.69
C GLU A 313 7.22 9.93 -26.48
N ARG A 314 7.73 9.04 -27.35
CA ARG A 314 7.40 7.61 -27.37
C ARG A 314 7.56 6.87 -26.03
N PRO A 315 8.57 7.15 -25.16
CA PRO A 315 8.68 6.54 -23.84
C PRO A 315 7.44 6.68 -22.95
N ILE A 316 6.65 7.75 -23.11
CA ILE A 316 5.41 7.98 -22.33
C ILE A 316 4.41 6.84 -22.57
N VAL A 317 4.33 6.30 -23.79
CA VAL A 317 3.42 5.20 -24.13
C VAL A 317 3.84 3.90 -23.42
N PHE A 318 5.13 3.59 -23.38
CA PHE A 318 5.63 2.40 -22.68
C PHE A 318 5.46 2.52 -21.17
N LEU A 319 5.61 3.74 -20.64
CA LEU A 319 5.34 4.06 -19.25
C LEU A 319 3.87 3.83 -18.90
N SER A 320 2.93 4.32 -19.72
CA SER A 320 1.49 3.99 -19.55
C SER A 320 1.21 2.50 -19.66
N GLY A 321 1.89 1.78 -20.56
CA GLY A 321 1.84 0.32 -20.65
C GLY A 321 2.23 -0.37 -19.34
N CYS A 322 3.31 0.08 -18.70
CA CYS A 322 3.75 -0.45 -17.42
C CYS A 322 2.73 -0.17 -16.31
N TYR A 323 2.22 1.06 -16.22
CA TYR A 323 1.23 1.43 -15.19
C TYR A 323 -0.13 0.77 -15.38
N LEU A 324 -0.52 0.39 -16.60
CA LEU A 324 -1.70 -0.44 -16.83
C LEU A 324 -1.52 -1.80 -16.14
N MET A 325 -0.36 -2.45 -16.32
CA MET A 325 -0.07 -3.75 -15.69
C MET A 325 0.05 -3.63 -14.16
N VAL A 326 0.69 -2.57 -13.65
CA VAL A 326 0.75 -2.29 -12.20
C VAL A 326 -0.66 -2.13 -11.63
N SER A 327 -1.54 -1.40 -12.33
CA SER A 327 -2.94 -1.21 -11.90
C SER A 327 -3.72 -2.51 -11.89
N VAL A 328 -3.53 -3.37 -12.90
CA VAL A 328 -4.11 -4.72 -12.92
C VAL A 328 -3.61 -5.53 -11.72
N GLY A 329 -2.33 -5.43 -11.37
CA GLY A 329 -1.77 -6.09 -10.18
C GLY A 329 -2.52 -5.73 -8.88
N TYR A 330 -2.82 -4.44 -8.66
CA TYR A 330 -3.62 -4.00 -7.52
C TYR A 330 -5.10 -4.44 -7.62
N LEU A 331 -5.69 -4.44 -8.82
CA LEU A 331 -7.09 -4.83 -9.04
C LEU A 331 -7.34 -6.33 -8.89
N ILE A 332 -6.32 -7.19 -9.04
CA ILE A 332 -6.47 -8.65 -8.83
C ILE A 332 -6.97 -8.95 -7.41
N ARG A 333 -6.54 -8.19 -6.40
CA ARG A 333 -7.05 -8.32 -5.03
C ARG A 333 -8.57 -8.12 -4.97
N VAL A 334 -9.12 -7.19 -5.75
CA VAL A 334 -10.57 -6.89 -5.75
C VAL A 334 -11.37 -8.07 -6.30
N GLY A 335 -10.83 -8.76 -7.31
CA GLY A 335 -11.50 -9.91 -7.93
C GLY A 335 -11.35 -11.22 -7.14
N LEU A 336 -10.16 -11.49 -6.60
CA LEU A 336 -9.85 -12.76 -5.92
C LEU A 336 -10.00 -12.69 -4.39
N GLY A 337 -9.97 -11.50 -3.81
CA GLY A 337 -9.98 -11.29 -2.37
C GLY A 337 -8.58 -11.18 -1.76
N HIS A 338 -8.51 -10.54 -0.58
CA HIS A 338 -7.28 -10.36 0.18
C HIS A 338 -6.64 -11.71 0.55
N ASP A 339 -7.45 -12.67 1.01
CA ASP A 339 -6.95 -13.91 1.58
C ASP A 339 -6.30 -14.80 0.50
N GLU A 340 -6.91 -14.89 -0.67
CA GLU A 340 -6.41 -15.67 -1.79
C GLU A 340 -5.11 -15.12 -2.40
N VAL A 341 -4.84 -13.82 -2.25
CA VAL A 341 -3.61 -13.19 -2.77
C VAL A 341 -2.50 -13.12 -1.72
N ALA A 342 -2.80 -12.67 -0.49
CA ALA A 342 -1.78 -12.35 0.51
C ALA A 342 -1.71 -13.31 1.72
N CYS A 343 -2.72 -14.14 1.97
CA CYS A 343 -2.77 -15.04 3.14
C CYS A 343 -2.40 -16.49 2.85
N GLU A 344 -1.75 -17.14 3.81
CA GLU A 344 -1.68 -18.58 3.91
C GLU A 344 -2.29 -19.02 5.25
N GLY A 345 -3.57 -19.38 5.23
CA GLY A 345 -4.33 -19.63 6.45
C GLY A 345 -4.36 -18.38 7.36
N ALA A 346 -3.85 -18.51 8.58
CA ALA A 346 -3.84 -17.42 9.57
C ALA A 346 -2.64 -16.45 9.45
N MET A 347 -1.63 -16.79 8.63
CA MET A 347 -0.41 -16.00 8.45
C MET A 347 -0.36 -15.35 7.08
N ILE A 348 0.47 -14.31 6.91
CA ILE A 348 0.78 -13.80 5.58
C ILE A 348 1.59 -14.84 4.80
N ARG A 349 1.53 -14.77 3.47
CA ARG A 349 2.40 -15.56 2.59
C ARG A 349 3.85 -15.09 2.74
N TYR A 350 4.73 -16.03 3.06
CA TYR A 350 6.17 -15.88 2.98
C TYR A 350 6.69 -16.72 1.82
N SER A 351 7.73 -16.25 1.13
CA SER A 351 8.32 -16.99 0.01
C SER A 351 9.28 -18.12 0.44
N ALA A 352 9.22 -18.59 1.69
CA ALA A 352 10.17 -19.55 2.26
C ALA A 352 10.11 -20.94 1.58
N HIS A 353 10.83 -21.06 0.47
CA HIS A 353 11.31 -22.23 -0.25
C HIS A 353 10.39 -23.44 -0.38
N ALA A 354 9.63 -23.49 -1.48
CA ALA A 354 9.24 -24.72 -2.16
C ALA A 354 10.45 -25.52 -2.74
N HIS A 355 11.57 -25.62 -2.01
CA HIS A 355 12.75 -26.42 -2.38
C HIS A 355 12.93 -27.62 -1.44
N GLY A 356 11.85 -28.35 -1.20
CA GLY A 356 11.95 -29.77 -0.85
C GLY A 356 11.96 -30.61 -2.14
N PRO A 357 12.61 -31.78 -2.17
CA PRO A 357 12.65 -32.67 -3.35
C PRO A 357 11.27 -33.18 -3.82
N HIS A 358 10.18 -32.81 -3.12
CA HIS A 358 8.79 -33.13 -3.46
C HIS A 358 8.05 -32.03 -4.25
N ALA A 359 8.71 -30.96 -4.68
CA ALA A 359 8.07 -29.88 -5.46
C ALA A 359 7.56 -30.31 -6.85
N LEU A 360 7.93 -31.50 -7.33
CA LEU A 360 7.38 -32.12 -8.55
C LEU A 360 6.14 -32.99 -8.30
N GLY A 361 5.72 -33.20 -7.05
CA GLY A 361 4.60 -34.08 -6.68
C GLY A 361 3.42 -33.41 -5.99
N ALA A 362 3.56 -32.15 -5.52
CA ALA A 362 2.50 -31.45 -4.77
C ALA A 362 1.54 -30.63 -5.66
N ALA A 363 1.31 -31.07 -6.90
CA ALA A 363 0.27 -30.52 -7.78
C ALA A 363 -1.13 -31.10 -7.51
N HIS A 364 -1.32 -31.85 -6.41
CA HIS A 364 -2.59 -32.47 -6.06
C HIS A 364 -2.95 -32.22 -4.60
N GLY A 365 -3.30 -30.96 -4.31
CA GLY A 365 -3.86 -30.53 -3.04
C GLY A 365 -4.66 -29.25 -3.29
N GLN A 366 -5.97 -29.39 -3.23
CA GLN A 366 -6.97 -28.40 -3.62
C GLN A 366 -6.87 -27.12 -2.77
N GLY A 367 -6.19 -26.11 -3.33
CA GLY A 367 -6.10 -24.74 -2.83
C GLY A 367 -5.31 -23.92 -3.85
N GLN A 368 -5.80 -22.73 -4.19
CA GLN A 368 -5.08 -21.78 -5.06
C GLN A 368 -3.84 -21.24 -4.32
N GLY A 369 -2.83 -22.08 -4.11
CA GLY A 369 -1.50 -21.69 -3.64
C GLY A 369 -0.59 -21.23 -4.79
N PRO A 370 0.68 -20.91 -4.50
CA PRO A 370 1.50 -19.70 -4.73
C PRO A 370 1.30 -18.77 -5.96
N VAL A 371 0.44 -19.13 -6.91
CA VAL A 371 0.43 -18.52 -8.25
C VAL A 371 -0.11 -17.10 -8.23
N ALA A 372 -1.21 -16.83 -7.52
CA ALA A 372 -1.82 -15.49 -7.47
C ALA A 372 -0.87 -14.44 -6.86
N CYS A 373 -0.26 -14.76 -5.71
CA CYS A 373 0.76 -13.93 -5.06
C CYS A 373 1.93 -13.62 -6.01
N THR A 374 2.48 -14.64 -6.66
CA THR A 374 3.60 -14.47 -7.61
C THR A 374 3.20 -13.63 -8.82
N ILE A 375 2.00 -13.84 -9.37
CA ILE A 375 1.48 -13.03 -10.49
C ILE A 375 1.36 -11.56 -10.09
N VAL A 376 0.78 -11.28 -8.92
CA VAL A 376 0.62 -9.90 -8.41
C VAL A 376 1.99 -9.26 -8.18
N PHE A 377 2.94 -10.00 -7.59
CA PHE A 377 4.32 -9.54 -7.47
C PHE A 377 4.93 -9.19 -8.84
N LEU A 378 4.81 -10.07 -9.84
CA LEU A 378 5.32 -9.80 -11.18
C LEU A 378 4.66 -8.55 -11.80
N LEU A 379 3.34 -8.42 -11.68
CA LEU A 379 2.61 -7.28 -12.23
C LEU A 379 3.01 -5.94 -11.59
N VAL A 380 3.17 -5.90 -10.27
CA VAL A 380 3.46 -4.66 -9.54
C VAL A 380 4.96 -4.34 -9.56
N TYR A 381 5.83 -5.33 -9.28
CA TYR A 381 7.27 -5.11 -9.15
C TYR A 381 7.98 -4.99 -10.50
N TYR A 382 7.82 -5.95 -11.42
CA TYR A 382 8.55 -5.94 -12.69
C TYR A 382 8.19 -4.71 -13.52
N PHE A 383 6.89 -4.45 -13.70
CA PHE A 383 6.44 -3.29 -14.46
C PHE A 383 6.67 -1.98 -13.71
N GLY A 384 6.61 -1.98 -12.37
CA GLY A 384 7.04 -0.83 -11.56
C GLY A 384 8.49 -0.44 -11.84
N MET A 385 9.42 -1.40 -11.79
CA MET A 385 10.84 -1.17 -12.09
C MET A 385 11.09 -0.79 -13.55
N ALA A 386 10.39 -1.44 -14.50
CA ALA A 386 10.46 -1.06 -15.91
C ALA A 386 9.98 0.38 -16.13
N SER A 387 8.92 0.81 -15.44
CA SER A 387 8.39 2.18 -15.54
C SER A 387 9.42 3.24 -15.12
N SER A 388 10.17 2.98 -14.05
CA SER A 388 11.22 3.89 -13.56
C SER A 388 12.36 4.01 -14.58
N ILE A 389 12.75 2.92 -15.24
CA ILE A 389 13.75 2.96 -16.31
C ILE A 389 13.21 3.70 -17.54
N TRP A 390 11.95 3.47 -17.91
CA TRP A 390 11.30 4.24 -18.99
C TRP A 390 11.24 5.74 -18.70
N TRP A 391 11.11 6.13 -17.43
CA TRP A 391 11.24 7.53 -17.04
C TRP A 391 12.69 8.03 -17.21
N VAL A 392 13.71 7.26 -16.82
CA VAL A 392 15.11 7.62 -17.11
C VAL A 392 15.33 7.78 -18.62
N VAL A 393 14.81 6.87 -19.45
CA VAL A 393 14.86 6.99 -20.92
C VAL A 393 14.13 8.24 -21.41
N LEU A 394 12.98 8.60 -20.83
CA LEU A 394 12.26 9.84 -21.17
C LEU A 394 13.13 11.08 -20.88
N THR A 395 13.73 11.15 -19.69
CA THR A 395 14.59 12.28 -19.31
C THR A 395 15.88 12.35 -20.14
N LEU A 396 16.48 11.20 -20.46
CA LEU A 396 17.64 11.10 -21.36
C LEU A 396 17.31 11.58 -22.77
N THR A 397 16.26 11.03 -23.38
CA THR A 397 15.88 11.42 -24.76
C THR A 397 15.43 12.87 -24.85
N TRP A 398 14.82 13.40 -23.78
CA TRP A 398 14.55 14.83 -23.65
C TRP A 398 15.84 15.65 -23.58
N PHE A 399 16.84 15.25 -22.78
CA PHE A 399 18.14 15.90 -22.73
C PHE A 399 18.88 15.85 -24.07
N LEU A 400 18.88 14.72 -24.78
CA LEU A 400 19.52 14.59 -26.10
C LEU A 400 18.87 15.53 -27.12
N ALA A 401 17.53 15.62 -27.10
CA ALA A 401 16.80 16.55 -27.97
C ALA A 401 17.05 18.02 -27.59
N ALA A 402 17.04 18.35 -26.29
CA ALA A 402 17.12 19.72 -25.76
C ALA A 402 18.53 20.30 -25.67
N GLY A 403 19.47 19.52 -25.15
CA GLY A 403 20.85 19.96 -24.97
C GLY A 403 21.72 19.69 -26.19
N LEU A 404 21.63 18.48 -26.73
CA LEU A 404 22.50 18.06 -27.83
C LEU A 404 21.87 18.25 -29.22
N LYS A 405 20.63 18.75 -29.28
CA LYS A 405 19.88 19.01 -30.52
C LYS A 405 19.72 17.78 -31.43
N TRP A 406 19.65 16.58 -30.85
CA TRP A 406 19.44 15.36 -31.62
C TRP A 406 18.07 15.35 -32.29
N GLY A 407 18.03 14.95 -33.56
CA GLY A 407 16.79 14.73 -34.29
C GLY A 407 16.08 13.42 -33.86
N ASN A 408 14.79 13.33 -34.16
CA ASN A 408 13.97 12.18 -33.78
C ASN A 408 14.48 10.86 -34.40
N GLU A 409 15.04 10.91 -35.61
CA GLU A 409 15.60 9.76 -36.32
C GLU A 409 16.91 9.27 -35.68
N ALA A 410 17.77 10.20 -35.27
CA ALA A 410 19.01 9.88 -34.56
C ALA A 410 18.71 9.16 -33.23
N ILE A 411 17.74 9.66 -32.46
CA ILE A 411 17.31 9.01 -31.21
C ILE A 411 16.66 7.65 -31.49
N ALA A 412 15.81 7.56 -32.52
CA ALA A 412 15.14 6.31 -32.89
C ALA A 412 16.13 5.22 -33.31
N GLY A 413 17.27 5.58 -33.90
CA GLY A 413 18.34 4.64 -34.25
C GLY A 413 18.91 3.87 -33.06
N TYR A 414 18.84 4.42 -31.84
CA TYR A 414 19.28 3.77 -30.60
C TYR A 414 18.15 3.09 -29.80
N SER A 415 16.93 3.06 -30.35
CA SER A 415 15.74 2.54 -29.63
C SER A 415 15.90 1.11 -29.10
N GLN A 416 16.63 0.25 -29.80
CA GLN A 416 16.95 -1.12 -29.38
C GLN A 416 17.65 -1.17 -28.01
N TYR A 417 18.58 -0.24 -27.73
CA TYR A 417 19.29 -0.19 -26.45
C TYR A 417 18.39 0.27 -25.32
N PHE A 418 17.48 1.23 -25.59
CA PHE A 418 16.50 1.67 -24.60
C PHE A 418 15.57 0.53 -24.20
N HIS A 419 15.09 -0.24 -25.17
CA HIS A 419 14.26 -1.42 -24.92
C HIS A 419 15.01 -2.52 -24.19
N LEU A 420 16.25 -2.81 -24.59
CA LEU A 420 17.09 -3.80 -23.92
C LEU A 420 17.26 -3.46 -22.44
N ALA A 421 17.65 -2.21 -22.13
CA ALA A 421 17.82 -1.77 -20.74
C ALA A 421 16.51 -1.82 -19.94
N ALA A 422 15.41 -1.31 -20.51
CA ALA A 422 14.13 -1.21 -19.81
C ALA A 422 13.47 -2.56 -19.51
N TRP A 423 13.82 -3.63 -20.24
CA TRP A 423 13.26 -4.95 -20.02
C TRP A 423 14.24 -5.91 -19.33
N LEU A 424 15.51 -5.92 -19.74
CA LEU A 424 16.49 -6.85 -19.18
C LEU A 424 16.80 -6.53 -17.71
N VAL A 425 16.95 -5.25 -17.34
CA VAL A 425 17.29 -4.88 -15.97
C VAL A 425 16.19 -5.30 -14.98
N PRO A 426 14.89 -5.01 -15.22
CA PRO A 426 13.83 -5.54 -14.37
C PRO A 426 13.77 -7.07 -14.37
N THR A 427 14.01 -7.76 -15.49
CA THR A 427 14.05 -9.23 -15.53
C THR A 427 15.11 -9.78 -14.59
N VAL A 428 16.36 -9.30 -14.69
CA VAL A 428 17.46 -9.75 -13.82
C VAL A 428 17.14 -9.49 -12.35
N LYS A 429 16.57 -8.33 -12.04
CA LYS A 429 16.15 -7.99 -10.67
C LYS A 429 15.04 -8.91 -10.16
N THR A 430 14.01 -9.15 -10.95
CA THR A 430 12.90 -10.04 -10.60
C THR A 430 13.40 -11.47 -10.34
N VAL A 431 14.29 -11.98 -11.20
CA VAL A 431 14.91 -13.31 -10.99
C VAL A 431 15.71 -13.32 -9.69
N ALA A 432 16.51 -12.28 -9.42
CA ALA A 432 17.27 -12.19 -8.18
C ALA A 432 16.36 -12.22 -6.94
N VAL A 433 15.26 -11.46 -6.93
CA VAL A 433 14.27 -11.45 -5.84
C VAL A 433 13.63 -12.82 -5.62
N LEU A 434 13.31 -13.54 -6.71
CA LEU A 434 12.73 -14.88 -6.62
C LEU A 434 13.75 -15.90 -6.09
N VAL A 435 15.01 -15.80 -6.51
CA VAL A 435 16.11 -16.67 -6.03
C VAL A 435 16.37 -16.43 -4.54
N THR A 436 16.33 -15.19 -4.07
CA THR A 436 16.53 -14.86 -2.66
C THR A 436 15.29 -15.07 -1.80
N ALA A 437 14.19 -15.61 -2.35
CA ALA A 437 12.92 -15.74 -1.63
C ALA A 437 12.54 -14.44 -0.91
N GLY A 438 12.53 -13.33 -1.65
CA GLY A 438 12.28 -11.99 -1.09
C GLY A 438 10.84 -11.50 -1.23
N VAL A 439 9.91 -12.34 -1.70
CA VAL A 439 8.52 -11.96 -2.00
C VAL A 439 7.62 -12.30 -0.81
N ASP A 440 6.93 -11.31 -0.27
CA ASP A 440 6.08 -11.48 0.91
C ASP A 440 4.73 -10.77 0.73
N GLY A 441 3.71 -11.27 1.44
CA GLY A 441 2.39 -10.63 1.51
C GLY A 441 2.44 -9.28 2.24
N ASP A 442 1.67 -8.32 1.73
CA ASP A 442 1.37 -7.05 2.38
C ASP A 442 0.04 -7.19 3.16
N PRO A 443 0.05 -7.08 4.50
CA PRO A 443 -1.15 -7.24 5.32
C PRO A 443 -2.16 -6.09 5.18
N VAL A 444 -1.76 -4.93 4.65
CA VAL A 444 -2.64 -3.77 4.45
C VAL A 444 -3.14 -3.72 3.01
N ALA A 445 -2.22 -3.80 2.05
CA ALA A 445 -2.59 -3.73 0.64
C ALA A 445 -3.14 -5.05 0.10
N GLY A 446 -2.97 -6.18 0.78
CA GLY A 446 -3.46 -7.49 0.34
C GLY A 446 -2.88 -7.93 -0.99
N ILE A 447 -1.64 -7.54 -1.26
CA ILE A 447 -0.87 -7.89 -2.46
C ILE A 447 0.45 -8.52 -2.05
N CYS A 448 1.18 -9.12 -2.98
CA CYS A 448 2.54 -9.58 -2.72
C CYS A 448 3.57 -8.62 -3.31
N TYR A 449 4.56 -8.26 -2.51
CA TYR A 449 5.65 -7.35 -2.90
C TYR A 449 6.96 -7.76 -2.22
N VAL A 450 8.07 -7.20 -2.69
CA VAL A 450 9.39 -7.54 -2.14
C VAL A 450 9.67 -6.75 -0.86
N GLY A 451 10.21 -7.44 0.15
CA GLY A 451 10.74 -6.79 1.36
C GLY A 451 9.68 -6.21 2.30
N ASN A 452 8.44 -6.68 2.26
CA ASN A 452 7.41 -6.30 3.23
C ASN A 452 7.75 -6.79 4.65
N GLN A 453 8.41 -7.96 4.75
CA GLN A 453 8.79 -8.56 6.04
C GLN A 453 10.29 -8.53 6.30
N ASN A 454 11.08 -8.11 5.30
CA ASN A 454 12.53 -8.04 5.38
C ASN A 454 13.03 -6.70 4.84
N ALA A 455 13.48 -5.83 5.74
CA ALA A 455 13.96 -4.50 5.41
C ALA A 455 15.23 -4.51 4.53
N ASP A 456 16.06 -5.54 4.57
CA ASP A 456 17.25 -5.65 3.72
C ASP A 456 16.86 -5.93 2.26
N ASN A 457 15.88 -6.82 2.04
CA ASN A 457 15.31 -7.05 0.72
C ASN A 457 14.69 -5.77 0.15
N LEU A 458 13.97 -4.99 0.99
CA LEU A 458 13.43 -3.69 0.59
C LEU A 458 14.54 -2.71 0.18
N ARG A 459 15.61 -2.60 0.97
CA ARG A 459 16.75 -1.71 0.70
C ARG A 459 17.45 -2.06 -0.62
N VAL A 460 17.79 -3.33 -0.80
CA VAL A 460 18.60 -3.80 -1.94
C VAL A 460 17.79 -3.84 -3.23
N PHE A 461 16.58 -4.40 -3.22
CA PHE A 461 15.84 -4.66 -4.45
C PHE A 461 14.90 -3.53 -4.88
N VAL A 462 14.52 -2.64 -3.96
CA VAL A 462 13.60 -1.53 -4.24
C VAL A 462 14.30 -0.19 -4.11
N LEU A 463 14.75 0.14 -2.90
CA LEU A 463 15.19 1.50 -2.57
C LEU A 463 16.46 1.91 -3.32
N ALA A 464 17.53 1.11 -3.27
CA ALA A 464 18.79 1.44 -3.93
C ALA A 464 18.63 1.63 -5.47
N PRO A 465 17.93 0.74 -6.20
CA PRO A 465 17.65 0.96 -7.62
C PRO A 465 16.78 2.20 -7.89
N LEU A 466 15.73 2.45 -7.11
CA LEU A 466 14.87 3.63 -7.31
C LEU A 466 15.65 4.93 -7.09
N LEU A 467 16.50 4.99 -6.06
CA LEU A 467 17.41 6.12 -5.82
C LEU A 467 18.37 6.33 -6.99
N LEU A 468 19.01 5.26 -7.48
CA LEU A 468 19.88 5.32 -8.65
C LEU A 468 19.15 5.86 -9.89
N TYR A 469 17.96 5.33 -10.18
CA TYR A 469 17.16 5.78 -11.32
C TYR A 469 16.75 7.24 -11.18
N LEU A 470 16.28 7.65 -10.00
CA LEU A 470 15.90 9.04 -9.71
C LEU A 470 17.09 9.99 -9.90
N LEU A 471 18.26 9.68 -9.33
CA LEU A 471 19.46 10.51 -9.47
C LEU A 471 19.90 10.64 -10.93
N LEU A 472 19.92 9.54 -11.67
CA LEU A 472 20.25 9.54 -13.10
C LEU A 472 19.28 10.41 -13.90
N GLY A 473 17.96 10.22 -13.74
CA GLY A 473 16.99 11.00 -14.49
C GLY A 473 16.95 12.48 -14.08
N MET A 474 17.15 12.78 -12.80
CA MET A 474 17.28 14.17 -12.32
C MET A 474 18.52 14.85 -12.91
N SER A 475 19.64 14.14 -13.07
CA SER A 475 20.84 14.69 -13.71
C SER A 475 20.58 15.11 -15.17
N PHE A 476 19.86 14.28 -15.93
CA PHE A 476 19.46 14.61 -17.31
C PHE A 476 18.45 15.76 -17.36
N LEU A 477 17.50 15.82 -16.42
CA LEU A 477 16.58 16.95 -16.33
C LEU A 477 17.31 18.27 -16.08
N VAL A 478 18.23 18.30 -15.11
CA VAL A 478 19.02 19.49 -14.83
C VAL A 478 19.86 19.88 -16.06
N GLY A 479 20.54 18.93 -16.68
CA GLY A 479 21.34 19.16 -17.90
C GLY A 479 20.51 19.73 -19.05
N GLY A 480 19.30 19.22 -19.27
CA GLY A 480 18.43 19.71 -20.34
C GLY A 480 17.84 21.08 -20.04
N PHE A 481 17.49 21.38 -18.78
CA PHE A 481 17.06 22.73 -18.40
C PHE A 481 18.18 23.75 -18.60
N VAL A 482 19.39 23.46 -18.11
CA VAL A 482 20.57 24.33 -18.28
C VAL A 482 20.83 24.60 -19.77
N SER A 483 20.71 23.57 -20.60
CA SER A 483 20.95 23.70 -22.05
C SER A 483 19.87 24.54 -22.75
N LEU A 484 18.60 24.39 -22.37
CA LEU A 484 17.50 25.22 -22.90
C LEU A 484 17.68 26.71 -22.54
N PHE A 485 18.15 27.02 -21.32
CA PHE A 485 18.39 28.41 -20.92
C PHE A 485 19.56 29.04 -21.70
N ARG A 486 20.66 28.31 -21.94
CA ARG A 486 21.78 28.80 -22.77
C ARG A 486 21.36 29.07 -24.22
N ILE A 487 20.56 28.18 -24.81
CA ILE A 487 20.09 28.37 -26.20
C ILE A 487 19.15 29.59 -26.29
N ARG A 488 18.25 29.77 -25.32
CA ARG A 488 17.30 30.89 -25.31
C ARG A 488 17.98 32.25 -25.08
N SER A 489 19.11 32.29 -24.36
CA SER A 489 19.89 33.53 -24.20
C SER A 489 20.60 33.93 -25.50
N VAL A 490 21.12 32.97 -26.26
CA VAL A 490 21.85 33.23 -27.52
C VAL A 490 20.90 33.54 -28.69
N ILE A 491 19.77 32.82 -28.83
CA ILE A 491 18.80 33.05 -29.91
C ILE A 491 18.08 34.40 -29.79
N LYS A 492 17.94 34.94 -28.58
CA LYS A 492 17.37 36.29 -28.37
C LYS A 492 18.23 37.38 -29.04
N GLN A 493 19.49 37.09 -29.37
CA GLN A 493 20.41 38.03 -30.03
C GLN A 493 20.45 37.94 -31.57
N GLN A 494 19.97 36.87 -32.21
CA GLN A 494 20.13 36.63 -33.67
C GLN A 494 18.79 36.58 -34.44
N GLY A 495 17.88 37.51 -34.19
CA GLY A 495 16.51 37.47 -34.72
C GLY A 495 16.34 37.36 -36.25
N GLY A 496 16.07 36.15 -36.75
CA GLY A 496 15.52 35.88 -38.08
C GLY A 496 14.03 35.47 -38.03
N VAL A 497 13.19 36.07 -38.88
CA VAL A 497 11.71 36.05 -38.76
C VAL A 497 11.04 34.79 -39.34
N GLY A 498 11.68 34.07 -40.28
CA GLY A 498 11.07 32.91 -40.98
C GLY A 498 11.24 31.53 -40.31
N GLY A 499 12.39 31.25 -39.69
CA GLY A 499 12.65 29.98 -38.99
C GLY A 499 12.01 29.87 -37.61
N ARG A 500 11.52 31.00 -37.09
CA ARG A 500 11.02 31.17 -35.72
C ARG A 500 9.77 30.35 -35.43
N SER A 501 8.88 30.17 -36.42
CA SER A 501 7.61 29.43 -36.26
C SER A 501 7.82 27.91 -36.04
N LYS A 502 8.70 27.27 -36.82
CA LYS A 502 9.01 25.84 -36.65
C LYS A 502 9.84 25.59 -35.39
N ALA A 503 10.82 26.45 -35.11
CA ALA A 503 11.62 26.37 -33.89
C ALA A 503 10.77 26.55 -32.62
N TYR A 504 9.82 27.48 -32.63
CA TYR A 504 8.91 27.73 -31.51
C TYR A 504 7.95 26.55 -31.24
N LYS A 505 7.52 25.82 -32.26
CA LYS A 505 6.72 24.59 -32.09
C LYS A 505 7.52 23.48 -31.40
N LEU A 506 8.78 23.29 -31.81
CA LEU A 506 9.69 22.33 -31.17
C LEU A 506 10.03 22.76 -29.74
N GLU A 507 10.31 24.04 -29.50
CA GLU A 507 10.57 24.59 -28.17
C GLU A 507 9.36 24.41 -27.23
N LYS A 508 8.14 24.70 -27.69
CA LYS A 508 6.91 24.43 -26.95
C LYS A 508 6.75 22.96 -26.59
N LEU A 509 7.04 22.06 -27.54
CA LEU A 509 6.96 20.63 -27.30
C LEU A 509 7.97 20.18 -26.24
N MET A 510 9.20 20.69 -26.33
CA MET A 510 10.29 20.32 -25.42
C MET A 510 10.06 20.87 -24.00
N ILE A 511 9.57 22.10 -23.86
CA ILE A 511 9.15 22.64 -22.56
C ILE A 511 8.04 21.77 -21.95
N ARG A 512 7.06 21.37 -22.76
CA ARG A 512 5.95 20.52 -22.32
C ARG A 512 6.45 19.17 -21.77
N ILE A 513 7.37 18.51 -22.49
CA ILE A 513 7.94 17.20 -22.09
C ILE A 513 8.79 17.35 -20.82
N GLY A 514 9.53 18.45 -20.69
CA GLY A 514 10.31 18.76 -19.49
C GLY A 514 9.41 18.94 -18.26
N ILE A 515 8.30 19.67 -18.39
CA ILE A 515 7.31 19.84 -17.30
C ILE A 515 6.73 18.49 -16.89
N PHE A 516 6.31 17.66 -17.84
CA PHE A 516 5.75 16.34 -17.55
C PHE A 516 6.76 15.43 -16.84
N SER A 517 8.03 15.47 -17.25
CA SER A 517 9.09 14.68 -16.62
C SER A 517 9.36 15.10 -15.17
N VAL A 518 9.23 16.40 -14.86
CA VAL A 518 9.29 16.93 -13.48
C VAL A 518 8.06 16.53 -12.67
N LEU A 519 6.87 16.52 -13.28
CA LEU A 519 5.64 16.05 -12.63
C LEU A 519 5.73 14.57 -12.23
N TYR A 520 6.46 13.73 -12.99
CA TYR A 520 6.75 12.34 -12.59
C TYR A 520 7.72 12.26 -11.41
N ALA A 521 8.74 13.13 -11.37
CA ALA A 521 9.76 13.10 -10.33
C ALA A 521 9.16 13.29 -8.92
N VAL A 522 8.10 14.09 -8.80
CA VAL A 522 7.46 14.38 -7.50
C VAL A 522 6.84 13.11 -6.87
N PRO A 523 5.89 12.38 -7.50
CA PRO A 523 5.42 11.11 -6.96
C PRO A 523 6.53 10.10 -6.69
N ALA A 524 7.54 10.00 -7.58
CA ALA A 524 8.66 9.09 -7.38
C ALA A 524 9.47 9.41 -6.12
N THR A 525 9.76 10.69 -5.87
CA THR A 525 10.44 11.13 -4.64
C THR A 525 9.63 10.83 -3.38
N ILE A 526 8.31 10.99 -3.44
CA ILE A 526 7.43 10.72 -2.29
C ILE A 526 7.39 9.22 -2.00
N VAL A 527 7.24 8.36 -3.03
CA VAL A 527 7.28 6.90 -2.86
C VAL A 527 8.61 6.43 -2.26
N ILE A 528 9.74 6.99 -2.71
CA ILE A 528 11.06 6.72 -2.11
C ILE A 528 11.10 7.15 -0.65
N GLY A 529 10.56 8.33 -0.32
CA GLY A 529 10.45 8.81 1.06
C GLY A 529 9.62 7.89 1.96
N CYS A 530 8.49 7.39 1.45
CA CYS A 530 7.68 6.39 2.15
C CYS A 530 8.46 5.08 2.39
N HIS A 531 9.22 4.60 1.40
CA HIS A 531 10.05 3.39 1.57
C HIS A 531 11.23 3.61 2.53
N LEU A 532 11.83 4.81 2.56
CA LEU A 532 12.86 5.17 3.54
C LEU A 532 12.30 5.14 4.96
N TYR A 533 11.12 5.74 5.17
CA TYR A 533 10.40 5.68 6.44
C TYR A 533 10.09 4.24 6.85
N GLU A 534 9.56 3.44 5.93
CA GLU A 534 9.30 2.00 6.16
C GLU A 534 10.56 1.26 6.55
N SER A 535 11.69 1.54 5.89
CA SER A 535 12.95 0.85 6.13
C SER A 535 13.67 1.27 7.41
N SER A 536 13.55 2.54 7.83
CA SER A 536 14.25 3.05 9.02
C SER A 536 13.55 2.67 10.31
N VAL A 537 12.22 2.73 10.32
CA VAL A 537 11.40 2.51 11.53
C VAL A 537 10.89 1.06 11.61
N PHE A 538 11.19 0.21 10.61
CA PHE A 538 10.78 -1.20 10.58
C PHE A 538 11.04 -1.96 11.89
N THR A 539 12.27 -1.87 12.38
CA THR A 539 12.71 -2.58 13.58
C THR A 539 11.97 -2.06 14.82
N ASP A 540 11.70 -0.75 14.87
CA ASP A 540 11.10 -0.09 16.02
C ASP A 540 9.64 -0.50 16.25
N TRP A 541 8.87 -0.75 15.17
CA TRP A 541 7.50 -1.26 15.30
C TRP A 541 7.41 -2.79 15.34
N MET A 542 8.38 -3.52 14.79
CA MET A 542 8.37 -4.99 14.81
C MET A 542 8.88 -5.57 16.12
N THR A 543 9.92 -4.99 16.73
CA THR A 543 10.56 -5.52 17.94
C THR A 543 9.62 -5.61 19.15
N PRO A 544 8.78 -4.60 19.46
CA PRO A 544 7.85 -4.67 20.58
C PRO A 544 6.80 -5.79 20.47
N LEU A 545 6.53 -6.29 19.26
CA LEU A 545 5.61 -7.42 19.06
C LEU A 545 6.20 -8.76 19.52
N ALA A 546 7.53 -8.93 19.41
CA ALA A 546 8.22 -10.18 19.74
C ALA A 546 8.97 -10.12 21.07
N CYS A 547 9.41 -8.93 21.48
CA CYS A 547 10.27 -8.69 22.64
C CYS A 547 9.57 -7.75 23.62
N GLN A 548 9.16 -8.28 24.78
CA GLN A 548 8.62 -7.47 25.88
C GLN A 548 9.75 -7.18 26.87
N CYS A 549 10.53 -6.14 26.61
CA CYS A 549 11.58 -5.72 27.52
C CYS A 549 10.96 -4.85 28.63
N GLY A 550 11.23 -5.17 29.90
CA GLY A 550 10.59 -4.56 31.07
C GLY A 550 10.94 -3.09 31.35
N ALA A 551 11.12 -2.25 30.33
CA ALA A 551 11.04 -0.80 30.47
C ALA A 551 9.57 -0.37 30.35
N THR A 552 9.21 0.71 31.05
CA THR A 552 7.92 1.44 30.97
C THR A 552 7.31 1.46 29.58
N PRO A 553 5.97 1.48 29.43
CA PRO A 553 5.30 1.27 28.16
C PRO A 553 5.68 2.38 27.18
N ALA A 554 6.72 2.15 26.38
CA ALA A 554 6.82 2.82 25.10
C ALA A 554 5.53 2.42 24.38
N THR A 555 4.67 3.40 24.12
CA THR A 555 3.52 3.22 23.24
C THR A 555 3.99 2.39 22.05
N PRO A 556 3.31 1.28 21.70
CA PRO A 556 3.72 0.48 20.55
C PRO A 556 3.85 1.43 19.36
N GLN A 557 5.07 1.62 18.89
CA GLN A 557 5.31 2.41 17.70
C GLN A 557 4.58 1.67 16.59
N ARG A 558 3.49 2.23 16.08
CA ARG A 558 2.76 1.67 14.94
C ARG A 558 3.15 2.47 13.69
N PRO A 559 3.21 1.83 12.52
CA PRO A 559 3.45 2.54 11.27
C PRO A 559 2.36 3.59 11.04
N LEU A 560 2.76 4.76 10.54
CA LEU A 560 1.84 5.85 10.23
C LEU A 560 0.95 5.46 9.03
N TYR A 561 -0.35 5.27 9.30
CA TYR A 561 -1.34 4.89 8.30
C TYR A 561 -1.35 5.82 7.07
N SER A 562 -1.28 7.13 7.31
CA SER A 562 -1.27 8.15 6.25
C SER A 562 -0.07 8.01 5.30
N VAL A 563 1.10 7.60 5.79
CA VAL A 563 2.29 7.38 4.97
C VAL A 563 2.11 6.18 4.05
N LEU A 564 1.48 5.10 4.53
CA LEU A 564 1.16 3.93 3.72
C LEU A 564 0.15 4.28 2.62
N MET A 565 -0.92 5.00 2.94
CA MET A 565 -1.91 5.41 1.93
C MET A 565 -1.32 6.37 0.89
N LEU A 566 -0.42 7.27 1.31
CA LEU A 566 0.32 8.16 0.44
C LEU A 566 1.22 7.37 -0.52
N LYS A 567 1.91 6.32 -0.05
CA LYS A 567 2.73 5.43 -0.89
C LYS A 567 1.92 4.85 -2.05
N TYR A 568 0.79 4.20 -1.77
CA TYR A 568 -0.01 3.56 -2.82
C TYR A 568 -0.61 4.59 -3.79
N PHE A 569 -1.08 5.72 -3.27
CA PHE A 569 -1.59 6.81 -4.11
C PHE A 569 -0.51 7.35 -5.06
N MET A 570 0.67 7.70 -4.53
CA MET A 570 1.76 8.26 -5.33
C MET A 570 2.36 7.25 -6.31
N ALA A 571 2.35 5.96 -5.96
CA ALA A 571 2.73 4.89 -6.88
C ALA A 571 1.82 4.83 -8.11
N LEU A 572 0.52 5.16 -7.98
CA LEU A 572 -0.46 5.12 -9.07
C LEU A 572 -0.67 6.47 -9.76
N ALA A 573 -0.39 7.58 -9.06
CA ALA A 573 -0.61 8.95 -9.53
C ALA A 573 0.06 9.22 -10.89
N VAL A 574 1.25 8.65 -11.10
CA VAL A 574 1.97 8.78 -12.36
C VAL A 574 1.16 8.27 -13.56
N GLY A 575 0.59 7.07 -13.47
CA GLY A 575 -0.20 6.51 -14.57
C GLY A 575 -1.43 7.37 -14.87
N ILE A 576 -2.06 7.94 -13.85
CA ILE A 576 -3.19 8.88 -13.98
C ILE A 576 -2.77 10.13 -14.77
N THR A 577 -1.65 10.75 -14.40
CA THR A 577 -1.15 11.96 -15.10
C THR A 577 -0.74 11.70 -16.55
N SER A 578 -0.35 10.46 -16.90
CA SER A 578 0.00 10.09 -18.27
C SER A 578 -1.19 10.15 -19.25
N GLY A 579 -2.42 9.89 -18.80
CA GLY A 579 -3.61 10.07 -19.65
C GLY A 579 -4.00 11.52 -19.85
N VAL A 580 -3.74 12.40 -18.88
CA VAL A 580 -3.93 13.85 -19.06
C VAL A 580 -3.01 14.39 -20.17
N TRP A 581 -1.84 13.80 -20.35
CA TRP A 581 -0.89 14.20 -21.40
C TRP A 581 -1.46 14.05 -22.82
N ILE A 582 -2.18 12.97 -23.08
CA ILE A 582 -2.76 12.73 -24.41
C ILE A 582 -4.03 13.52 -24.65
N TRP A 583 -4.65 14.14 -23.64
CA TRP A 583 -5.85 14.95 -23.85
C TRP A 583 -5.52 16.22 -24.63
N SER A 584 -5.96 16.24 -25.90
CA SER A 584 -5.81 17.38 -26.80
C SER A 584 -6.89 17.31 -27.87
N GLY A 585 -7.19 18.43 -28.54
CA GLY A 585 -8.12 18.45 -29.67
C GLY A 585 -7.80 17.40 -30.74
N LYS A 586 -6.51 17.16 -31.00
CA LYS A 586 -6.04 16.12 -31.95
C LYS A 586 -6.43 14.70 -31.54
N THR A 587 -6.52 14.45 -30.24
CA THR A 587 -6.97 13.16 -29.70
C THR A 587 -8.47 13.03 -29.91
N LEU A 588 -9.26 14.05 -29.56
CA LEU A 588 -10.70 14.05 -29.83
C LEU A 588 -11.00 13.84 -31.32
N ASP A 589 -10.25 14.47 -32.23
CA ASP A 589 -10.42 14.27 -33.67
C ASP A 589 -10.09 12.84 -34.12
N SER A 590 -9.05 12.24 -33.54
CA SER A 590 -8.66 10.85 -33.84
C SER A 590 -9.72 9.86 -33.34
N TRP A 591 -10.25 10.10 -32.15
CA TRP A 591 -11.35 9.32 -31.57
C TRP A 591 -12.66 9.54 -32.32
N ARG A 592 -12.99 10.76 -32.76
CA ARG A 592 -14.14 11.06 -33.63
C ARG A 592 -14.02 10.33 -34.96
N ARG A 593 -12.84 10.29 -35.59
CA ARG A 593 -12.61 9.52 -36.83
C ARG A 593 -12.77 8.03 -36.62
N LEU A 594 -12.28 7.49 -35.50
CA LEU A 594 -12.48 6.09 -35.14
C LEU A 594 -13.97 5.78 -34.91
N TRP A 595 -14.65 6.60 -34.10
CA TRP A 595 -16.08 6.48 -33.85
C TRP A 595 -16.90 6.61 -35.14
N ALA A 596 -16.55 7.51 -36.05
CA ALA A 596 -17.20 7.59 -37.36
C ALA A 596 -16.95 6.32 -38.21
N ARG A 597 -15.77 5.71 -38.13
CA ARG A 597 -15.47 4.44 -38.84
C ARG A 597 -16.18 3.24 -38.21
N LEU A 598 -16.33 3.22 -36.89
CA LEU A 598 -17.02 2.16 -36.15
C LEU A 598 -18.55 2.32 -36.18
N CYS A 599 -19.06 3.56 -36.26
CA CYS A 599 -20.48 3.89 -36.13
C CYS A 599 -21.12 4.54 -37.38
N GLY A 600 -20.42 4.71 -38.52
CA GLY A 600 -21.11 4.87 -39.81
C GLY A 600 -20.38 5.54 -40.99
N ARG A 601 -20.52 4.93 -42.19
CA ARG A 601 -21.43 5.46 -43.23
C ARG A 601 -21.71 4.45 -44.37
N ARG A 602 -23.00 4.09 -44.52
CA ARG A 602 -23.63 3.79 -45.82
C ARG A 602 -23.99 5.14 -46.49
N PRO A 603 -23.98 5.29 -47.83
CA PRO A 603 -24.31 6.56 -48.49
C PRO A 603 -25.79 6.94 -48.30
N PRO A 604 -26.17 8.23 -48.42
CA PRO A 604 -27.55 8.66 -48.33
C PRO A 604 -28.31 8.25 -49.60
N GLY A 605 -29.18 7.26 -49.46
CA GLY A 605 -30.12 6.84 -50.50
C GLY A 605 -30.95 5.66 -50.00
N GLY A 606 -32.17 5.94 -49.51
CA GLY A 606 -33.15 4.92 -49.16
C GLY A 606 -33.75 5.11 -47.78
N MET A 607 -35.03 5.49 -47.78
CA MET A 607 -35.90 5.71 -46.63
C MET A 607 -36.07 4.44 -45.76
N GLY A 608 -36.08 4.61 -44.43
CA GLY A 608 -36.81 3.71 -43.51
C GLY A 608 -35.97 2.89 -42.52
N GLY A 609 -36.30 3.00 -41.23
CA GLY A 609 -36.16 1.90 -40.27
C GLY A 609 -35.25 2.15 -39.05
N MET A 610 -35.90 2.35 -37.90
CA MET A 610 -35.39 2.34 -36.54
C MET A 610 -34.51 1.12 -36.23
N GLY A 611 -33.38 1.31 -35.52
CA GLY A 611 -32.60 0.21 -34.95
C GLY A 611 -31.16 0.57 -34.58
N THR A 612 -30.95 1.08 -33.37
CA THR A 612 -29.61 1.15 -32.76
C THR A 612 -29.19 -0.23 -32.30
N SER A 613 -28.33 -0.89 -33.08
CA SER A 613 -27.55 -2.05 -32.64
C SER A 613 -26.13 -1.92 -33.18
N CYS A 614 -25.17 -1.70 -32.28
CA CYS A 614 -23.74 -1.81 -32.58
C CYS A 614 -23.38 -3.30 -32.58
N GLY A 615 -23.58 -3.98 -33.71
CA GLY A 615 -23.14 -5.36 -33.93
C GLY A 615 -21.64 -5.40 -34.21
N GLY A 616 -20.93 -6.26 -33.47
CA GLY A 616 -19.50 -6.51 -33.65
C GLY A 616 -19.17 -6.99 -35.06
N SER A 617 -17.98 -6.63 -35.54
CA SER A 617 -17.38 -7.27 -36.71
C SER A 617 -15.92 -7.56 -36.44
N VAL A 618 -15.66 -8.86 -36.51
CA VAL A 618 -14.42 -9.61 -36.36
C VAL A 618 -13.31 -9.01 -37.24
N LEU A 619 -12.12 -8.83 -36.65
CA LEU A 619 -10.88 -8.64 -37.38
C LEU A 619 -10.56 -9.91 -38.18
N ILE A 620 -10.84 -9.91 -39.48
CA ILE A 620 -10.13 -10.80 -40.41
C ILE A 620 -9.01 -9.97 -41.05
N ALA A 621 -7.78 -10.27 -40.63
CA ALA A 621 -6.60 -9.90 -41.38
C ALA A 621 -6.68 -10.59 -42.76
N LYS A 622 -6.73 -9.81 -43.84
CA LYS A 622 -6.51 -10.32 -45.19
C LYS A 622 -5.27 -9.68 -45.78
N ALA A 623 -4.32 -10.55 -46.11
CA ALA A 623 -3.04 -10.24 -46.72
C ALA A 623 -3.22 -9.60 -48.11
N HIS A 624 -2.17 -8.87 -48.50
CA HIS A 624 -1.95 -8.23 -49.79
C HIS A 624 -2.51 -9.00 -51.00
N HIS A 625 -3.23 -8.31 -51.87
CA HIS A 625 -2.96 -8.41 -53.29
C HIS A 625 -3.18 -7.07 -54.00
N HIS A 626 -2.13 -6.69 -54.71
CA HIS A 626 -2.00 -5.51 -55.56
C HIS A 626 -2.89 -5.69 -56.80
N GLN A 627 -3.80 -4.75 -57.09
CA GLN A 627 -4.23 -4.51 -58.47
C GLN A 627 -4.66 -3.06 -58.68
N SER A 628 -3.99 -2.46 -59.65
CA SER A 628 -4.01 -1.09 -60.11
C SER A 628 -5.06 -0.85 -61.20
N HIS A 629 -5.68 0.32 -61.20
CA HIS A 629 -6.15 1.12 -62.36
C HIS A 629 -6.36 2.54 -61.78
N GLN A 630 -6.05 3.69 -62.39
CA GLN A 630 -5.59 4.08 -63.72
C GLN A 630 -5.27 5.58 -63.60
N HIS A 631 -4.17 6.10 -64.14
CA HIS A 631 -4.12 7.47 -64.68
C HIS A 631 -2.90 7.67 -65.60
N SER A 632 -3.20 7.79 -66.89
CA SER A 632 -2.58 8.67 -67.91
C SER A 632 -1.08 8.98 -67.83
N HIS A 633 -0.32 8.44 -68.80
CA HIS A 633 0.95 8.99 -69.28
C HIS A 633 0.78 9.59 -70.69
N PRO A 634 1.55 10.64 -71.07
CA PRO A 634 1.63 11.08 -72.45
C PRO A 634 2.72 10.32 -73.22
N HIS A 635 2.36 9.96 -74.47
CA HIS A 635 3.14 9.74 -75.69
C HIS A 635 4.62 9.32 -75.61
N LEU A 636 4.93 8.16 -76.23
CA LEU A 636 5.93 8.00 -77.31
C LEU A 636 5.83 6.59 -77.95
N LEU A 637 6.23 6.51 -79.22
CA LEU A 637 5.93 5.50 -80.27
C LEU A 637 6.50 4.07 -80.06
N PRO A 638 5.95 3.03 -80.73
CA PRO A 638 6.41 1.64 -80.63
C PRO A 638 7.18 1.14 -81.88
N MET A 639 8.05 0.14 -81.70
CA MET A 639 8.56 -0.77 -82.75
C MET A 639 8.96 -2.12 -82.10
N PRO A 640 9.02 -3.25 -82.83
CA PRO A 640 8.19 -4.42 -82.53
C PRO A 640 8.94 -5.70 -82.11
N LEU A 641 8.16 -6.59 -81.49
CA LEU A 641 8.25 -8.07 -81.35
C LEU A 641 9.01 -8.79 -82.49
N PRO A 642 9.60 -10.00 -82.30
CA PRO A 642 8.83 -11.25 -82.14
C PRO A 642 9.61 -12.41 -81.40
N PRO A 643 9.26 -13.72 -81.50
CA PRO A 643 8.09 -14.35 -80.87
C PRO A 643 8.35 -15.80 -80.31
N HIS A 644 7.29 -16.42 -79.75
CA HIS A 644 6.99 -17.88 -79.68
C HIS A 644 7.99 -18.82 -78.95
N SER A 645 7.66 -19.91 -78.25
CA SER A 645 6.43 -20.69 -78.03
C SER A 645 6.67 -21.78 -76.97
N ALA A 646 5.63 -22.02 -76.16
CA ALA A 646 5.05 -23.30 -75.69
C ALA A 646 5.89 -24.51 -75.17
N GLY A 647 5.34 -25.17 -74.13
CA GLY A 647 5.47 -26.62 -73.87
C GLY A 647 6.26 -27.00 -72.62
N VAL A 648 5.67 -27.02 -71.41
CA VAL A 648 5.04 -28.18 -70.73
C VAL A 648 6.03 -29.23 -70.21
N GLY A 649 5.98 -29.54 -68.91
CA GLY A 649 6.50 -30.82 -68.39
C GLY A 649 7.08 -30.85 -66.97
N SER A 650 6.23 -30.61 -65.97
CA SER A 650 6.09 -31.31 -64.67
C SER A 650 7.27 -32.03 -63.95
N SER A 651 7.33 -31.74 -62.64
CA SER A 651 7.60 -32.63 -61.49
C SER A 651 9.05 -33.01 -61.15
N LEU A 652 9.50 -32.65 -59.94
CA LEU A 652 9.60 -33.59 -58.80
C LEU A 652 10.20 -32.93 -57.54
N LEU A 653 9.57 -33.23 -56.41
CA LEU A 653 10.02 -33.03 -55.04
C LEU A 653 11.26 -33.86 -54.73
N SER A 654 12.17 -33.37 -53.87
CA SER A 654 12.46 -33.93 -52.53
C SER A 654 13.77 -33.38 -51.92
N ALA A 655 13.71 -33.08 -50.62
CA ALA A 655 14.81 -32.76 -49.70
C ALA A 655 15.58 -34.08 -49.30
N PRO A 656 16.52 -34.16 -48.31
CA PRO A 656 16.89 -33.22 -47.24
C PRO A 656 18.37 -33.25 -46.69
N SER A 657 18.59 -32.47 -45.61
CA SER A 657 19.47 -32.70 -44.42
C SER A 657 21.01 -32.64 -44.52
N VAL A 658 21.69 -31.65 -43.90
CA VAL A 658 22.26 -31.58 -42.50
C VAL A 658 23.61 -32.31 -42.32
N HIS A 659 24.70 -31.60 -41.99
CA HIS A 659 25.41 -31.60 -40.67
C HIS A 659 26.82 -30.94 -40.73
N VAL A 660 27.17 -30.32 -39.60
CA VAL A 660 28.38 -29.59 -39.19
C VAL A 660 29.53 -30.51 -38.75
N ASN A 661 30.81 -30.16 -38.97
CA ASN A 661 31.94 -30.24 -37.99
C ASN A 661 33.31 -29.62 -38.50
N PRO A 662 34.44 -29.55 -37.73
CA PRO A 662 35.09 -28.28 -37.36
C PRO A 662 36.67 -28.23 -37.45
N HIS A 663 37.27 -27.15 -36.93
CA HIS A 663 38.67 -26.91 -36.47
C HIS A 663 39.87 -26.83 -37.45
N GLY A 664 40.75 -25.83 -37.24
CA GLY A 664 42.19 -25.94 -37.50
C GLY A 664 42.92 -24.66 -37.97
N HIS A 665 43.91 -24.21 -37.19
CA HIS A 665 44.75 -23.00 -37.33
C HIS A 665 45.67 -22.89 -38.57
N GLY A 666 46.01 -21.66 -38.96
CA GLY A 666 47.24 -21.32 -39.72
C GLY A 666 47.27 -19.90 -40.29
N ALA A 667 48.19 -19.05 -39.82
CA ALA A 667 48.64 -17.81 -40.50
C ALA A 667 49.97 -18.12 -41.26
N PRO A 668 50.44 -17.37 -42.30
CA PRO A 668 50.82 -15.94 -42.17
C PRO A 668 50.71 -15.01 -43.43
N SER A 669 50.65 -13.69 -43.15
CA SER A 669 51.32 -12.53 -43.79
C SER A 669 51.01 -12.00 -45.22
N VAL A 670 51.11 -10.64 -45.33
CA VAL A 670 51.32 -9.74 -46.49
C VAL A 670 50.02 -9.24 -47.18
N GLN A 671 49.67 -7.95 -47.38
CA GLN A 671 50.32 -6.62 -47.32
C GLN A 671 49.27 -5.48 -47.24
N SER A 672 49.68 -4.34 -46.67
CA SER A 672 49.37 -2.93 -47.03
C SER A 672 47.93 -2.42 -47.18
N SER A 673 47.51 -1.47 -46.34
CA SER A 673 47.71 -0.02 -46.59
C SER A 673 46.98 0.83 -45.52
N LEU A 674 47.75 1.57 -44.73
CA LEU A 674 47.31 2.71 -43.91
C LEU A 674 47.23 3.96 -44.80
N TYR A 675 46.23 4.82 -44.63
CA TYR A 675 46.42 6.20 -44.15
C TYR A 675 45.08 6.96 -44.01
N LEU A 676 45.02 7.73 -42.92
CA LEU A 676 44.00 8.70 -42.57
C LEU A 676 43.74 9.74 -43.68
N LYS A 677 42.51 10.27 -43.74
CA LYS A 677 42.34 11.71 -43.98
C LYS A 677 41.17 12.34 -43.23
N GLN A 678 41.50 13.48 -42.70
CA GLN A 678 40.85 14.40 -41.78
C GLN A 678 39.91 15.37 -42.53
N GLN A 679 38.97 15.95 -41.76
CA GLN A 679 38.03 17.09 -41.95
C GLN A 679 38.12 18.03 -43.19
N PRO A 680 37.08 18.85 -43.43
CA PRO A 680 37.22 20.25 -42.97
C PRO A 680 35.98 20.89 -42.34
N LEU A 681 36.26 21.89 -41.51
CA LEU A 681 35.39 22.89 -40.92
C LEU A 681 35.16 24.10 -41.87
N SER A 682 34.05 24.80 -41.63
CA SER A 682 33.77 26.24 -41.88
C SER A 682 33.80 26.81 -43.31
N HIS A 683 32.63 27.28 -43.79
CA HIS A 683 32.31 28.70 -44.02
C HIS A 683 30.88 28.83 -44.61
N VAL A 684 30.20 29.94 -44.25
CA VAL A 684 28.85 30.43 -44.62
C VAL A 684 27.70 30.03 -43.68
#